data_AF-A0A1S8TUZ9-F1
#
_entry.id   AF-A0A1S8TUZ9-F1
#
_cell.length_a   1.000
_cell.length_b   1.000
_cell.length_c   1.000
_cell.angle_alpha   90.00
_cell.angle_beta   90.00
_cell.angle_gamma   90.00
#
_symmetry.space_group_name_H-M   'P 1'
#
loop_
_entity.id
_entity.type
_entity.pdbx_description
1 polymer ?
#
loop_
_entity_poly.entity_id
_entity_poly.type
_entity_poly.pdbx_seq_one_letter_code
_entity_poly.pdbx_strand_id
1 'polypeptide(L)'
;MSKFKENSFFKSIRSLLKLKEQKTEELKKNENEYTKSSLSEKSRIKKRVWKKDYNPLRNVILWGYDKENNPSFVILYGEHKFKSNENNGQSINNVLEENIKYTSYALFKGKEGHLPAFQAVKIIEESPYYNKQKDDRAPKMYYKTGIKYYWRRDENYRVKEFKSLNIKEQIVLPYFTSNSYEKYVKIIETQNINFLDFKLAKHPNEILKLNEDSFKYYEIICDMVSNENLYMRKKALNELLEMQPSKNIFELLMKIGSVELISGVFLELAKRKNSILIDEAKTICESEIKWAEESYIKGVKRCAHIYMAALNDELRAERIKKIYDSLPQMDLHLIKINDNDIPKGKILEGSAYRKYAAQGLLKEYQGRYDYTQSKWIEYRCSERYNISTYSDGVILKTLELKNTIQEAEAYDLADVIGKIAYYLDAPRLNYYFKGNEKSKELKYYKRYIRRILDSYGKNDPKKFIQAMKALLTSYTKYDYVCKFRGNFQFNEFLKHYLYYDFTEKPPIGWENWQARSNWMENDQLMRLQGRYEFMKEIWDNHLEDVLEIASLAKINPVLKACYYIMKASEKANEFINNMSYKELVALAEGSYEPLANMFKDLLCNKLDVVNTFETEIMLVLMSSPKEEIHNIAKEFMNRTNGAFSAKDLVALMLLENLDIWIDLFKESILSLDSNEYCNFVKTIINSSEKFINSNTDISKEIKEILSISTNKIQNISKDEKENLISSMISEILNASKMPDWMQEFIEEVIFSVSYEDLDSLLKKITIESTNKAISQKGRQVVGLLEAIQSKKLPSDSEIIGILETGTSKMINMLFEAINNNSEELSTRFSTLLIMFESNIIVLNKMAEEIFGGMTEEKRRKLHGIIIDSPVNKVYSFGIRKLDEFYKDLIPKEFIIQMLEHTSSDVKAYISNKTNEILGNLGNGDKELFMYYVKTLIFLPNKVSKSKDNLYEAIPKFVLKYKDKIEECEDMLLDIGGSNIIIDSERALTALAKIRKEVVQVEG
;
A
#
# COMPACT_ATOMS: atom_id res chain seq x y z
N MET A 1 59.12 -21.25 14.82
CA MET A 1 58.98 -21.95 16.12
C MET A 1 57.51 -21.86 16.55
N SER A 2 56.74 -22.96 16.41
CA SER A 2 56.28 -23.83 17.51
C SER A 2 55.25 -23.13 18.42
N LYS A 3 53.98 -23.54 18.59
CA LYS A 3 53.18 -24.72 18.20
C LYS A 3 51.70 -24.26 18.20
N PHE A 4 51.02 -24.26 17.06
CA PHE A 4 49.56 -24.09 16.99
C PHE A 4 48.88 -25.45 17.25
N LYS A 5 48.04 -25.52 18.29
CA LYS A 5 47.09 -26.63 18.49
C LYS A 5 45.92 -26.44 17.52
N GLU A 6 45.89 -27.23 16.46
CA GLU A 6 44.74 -27.34 15.55
C GLU A 6 43.54 -27.98 16.25
N ASN A 7 42.40 -27.29 16.22
CA ASN A 7 41.10 -27.80 16.65
C ASN A 7 40.54 -28.84 15.68
N SER A 8 40.05 -29.94 16.23
CA SER A 8 39.76 -31.24 15.60
C SER A 8 38.49 -31.34 14.73
N PHE A 9 37.93 -30.22 14.25
CA PHE A 9 36.70 -30.24 13.43
C PHE A 9 36.99 -30.24 11.92
N PHE A 10 38.09 -29.60 11.48
CA PHE A 10 38.42 -29.45 10.06
C PHE A 10 39.17 -30.63 9.42
N LYS A 11 39.78 -31.52 10.20
CA LYS A 11 40.40 -32.76 9.68
C LYS A 11 39.38 -33.80 9.18
N SER A 12 38.15 -33.79 9.71
CA SER A 12 37.11 -34.76 9.32
C SER A 12 36.46 -34.49 7.97
N ILE A 13 36.49 -33.24 7.49
CA ILE A 13 35.83 -32.85 6.23
C ILE A 13 36.83 -32.87 5.06
N ARG A 14 38.10 -32.50 5.31
CA ARG A 14 39.16 -32.62 4.30
C ARG A 14 39.58 -34.07 4.01
N SER A 15 39.48 -35.00 4.96
CA SER A 15 39.79 -36.42 4.69
C SER A 15 38.74 -37.11 3.82
N LEU A 16 37.46 -36.73 3.92
CA LEU A 16 36.36 -37.26 3.10
C LEU A 16 36.38 -36.75 1.66
N LEU A 17 36.92 -35.55 1.42
CA LEU A 17 37.07 -34.98 0.08
C LEU A 17 38.32 -35.51 -0.63
N LYS A 18 39.47 -35.63 0.07
CA LYS A 18 40.67 -36.26 -0.51
C LYS A 18 40.51 -37.75 -0.84
N LEU A 19 39.73 -38.50 -0.05
CA LEU A 19 39.41 -39.91 -0.37
C LEU A 19 38.47 -40.05 -1.58
N LYS A 20 37.71 -39.00 -1.94
CA LYS A 20 36.89 -38.97 -3.15
C LYS A 20 37.72 -38.58 -4.37
N GLU A 21 38.64 -37.64 -4.25
CA GLU A 21 39.52 -37.24 -5.36
C GLU A 21 40.50 -38.35 -5.74
N GLN A 22 41.14 -39.03 -4.78
CA GLN A 22 42.05 -40.15 -5.09
C GLN A 22 41.34 -41.39 -5.66
N LYS A 23 40.08 -41.66 -5.26
CA LYS A 23 39.29 -42.75 -5.87
C LYS A 23 38.82 -42.45 -7.29
N THR A 24 38.77 -41.18 -7.70
CA THR A 24 38.27 -40.79 -9.03
C THR A 24 39.39 -40.80 -10.08
N GLU A 25 40.66 -40.70 -9.66
CA GLU A 25 41.81 -40.86 -10.58
C GLU A 25 42.23 -42.32 -10.80
N GLU A 26 42.04 -43.23 -9.83
CA GLU A 26 42.32 -44.66 -10.05
C GLU A 26 41.22 -45.43 -10.81
N LEU A 27 39.98 -44.93 -10.84
CA LEU A 27 38.88 -45.58 -11.58
C LEU A 27 38.85 -45.25 -13.08
N LYS A 28 39.71 -44.36 -13.58
CA LYS A 28 39.81 -44.01 -15.01
C LYS A 28 40.78 -44.87 -15.82
N LYS A 29 41.42 -45.89 -15.24
CA LYS A 29 42.44 -46.68 -15.94
C LYS A 29 42.12 -48.16 -16.20
N ASN A 30 41.05 -48.73 -15.64
CA ASN A 30 40.69 -50.13 -15.87
C ASN A 30 39.20 -50.27 -16.24
N GLU A 31 38.80 -49.62 -17.32
CA GLU A 31 37.69 -50.09 -18.15
C GLU A 31 38.31 -50.95 -19.26
N ASN A 32 38.39 -52.26 -19.03
CA ASN A 32 38.24 -53.30 -20.05
C ASN A 32 38.32 -54.67 -19.36
N GLU A 33 37.33 -55.51 -19.67
CA GLU A 33 37.21 -56.92 -19.29
C GLU A 33 36.99 -57.21 -17.79
N TYR A 34 35.72 -57.39 -17.40
CA TYR A 34 35.19 -58.70 -16.95
C TYR A 34 33.76 -58.53 -16.42
N THR A 35 32.90 -59.40 -16.91
CA THR A 35 31.52 -59.63 -16.50
C THR A 35 31.46 -60.27 -15.10
N LYS A 36 30.38 -59.97 -14.37
CA LYS A 36 29.90 -60.56 -13.09
C LYS A 36 30.60 -60.14 -11.78
N SER A 37 29.74 -59.84 -10.81
CA SER A 37 29.98 -59.70 -9.36
C SER A 37 30.61 -58.39 -8.86
N SER A 38 29.77 -57.45 -8.38
CA SER A 38 29.76 -57.01 -6.97
C SER A 38 28.85 -55.78 -6.73
N LEU A 39 27.73 -55.97 -6.04
CA LEU A 39 27.01 -54.91 -5.33
C LEU A 39 27.72 -54.70 -3.98
N SER A 40 28.37 -53.54 -3.78
CA SER A 40 29.17 -53.26 -2.58
C SER A 40 28.34 -52.60 -1.46
N GLU A 41 28.33 -53.23 -0.29
CA GLU A 41 27.78 -52.74 0.98
C GLU A 41 28.27 -51.33 1.36
N LYS A 42 27.35 -50.38 1.59
CA LYS A 42 27.63 -49.13 2.31
C LYS A 42 27.44 -49.32 3.81
N SER A 43 28.43 -49.86 4.53
CA SER A 43 28.37 -49.90 6.00
C SER A 43 28.79 -48.55 6.62
N ARG A 44 27.85 -47.86 7.29
CA ARG A 44 28.17 -46.72 8.17
C ARG A 44 28.87 -47.26 9.43
N ILE A 45 30.14 -46.91 9.64
CA ILE A 45 30.89 -47.28 10.85
C ILE A 45 30.17 -46.73 12.10
N LYS A 46 29.58 -47.63 12.91
CA LYS A 46 28.86 -47.28 14.15
C LYS A 46 29.87 -46.89 15.24
N LYS A 47 29.72 -45.69 15.83
CA LYS A 47 30.61 -45.19 16.89
C LYS A 47 30.45 -46.01 18.19
N ARG A 48 31.56 -46.47 18.78
CA ARG A 48 31.59 -47.26 20.03
C ARG A 48 31.48 -46.42 21.32
N VAL A 49 31.66 -45.10 21.25
CA VAL A 49 31.64 -44.20 22.43
C VAL A 49 30.33 -43.42 22.52
N TRP A 50 29.70 -43.43 23.70
CA TRP A 50 28.51 -42.65 24.05
C TRP A 50 28.91 -41.45 24.92
N LYS A 51 28.43 -40.24 24.58
CA LYS A 51 28.80 -38.97 25.26
C LYS A 51 27.59 -38.13 25.69
N LYS A 52 26.40 -38.72 25.80
CA LYS A 52 25.16 -37.96 26.01
C LYS A 52 24.50 -38.31 27.34
N ASP A 53 23.89 -37.32 27.96
CA ASP A 53 23.22 -37.38 29.28
C ASP A 53 21.88 -38.15 29.25
N TYR A 54 21.67 -39.04 28.28
CA TYR A 54 20.46 -39.84 28.16
C TYR A 54 20.77 -41.29 27.81
N ASN A 55 19.89 -42.18 28.27
CA ASN A 55 19.96 -43.61 28.03
C ASN A 55 19.99 -43.91 26.52
N PRO A 56 20.95 -44.70 26.03
CA PRO A 56 21.09 -45.01 24.61
C PRO A 56 20.04 -46.04 24.15
N LEU A 57 18.79 -45.62 24.05
CA LEU A 57 17.71 -46.45 23.49
C LEU A 57 18.01 -46.80 22.02
N ARG A 58 17.73 -48.04 21.64
CA ARG A 58 17.91 -48.60 20.30
C ARG A 58 16.65 -49.34 19.89
N ASN A 59 16.40 -49.38 18.59
CA ASN A 59 15.31 -50.14 17.99
C ASN A 59 15.75 -50.93 16.76
N VAL A 60 15.02 -52.00 16.48
CA VAL A 60 15.14 -52.82 15.26
C VAL A 60 13.75 -53.08 14.73
N ILE A 61 13.56 -52.88 13.43
CA ILE A 61 12.30 -53.08 12.74
C ILE A 61 12.36 -54.40 12.01
N LEU A 62 11.35 -55.23 12.22
CA LEU A 62 11.18 -56.50 11.54
C LEU A 62 9.82 -56.53 10.83
N TRP A 63 9.80 -57.13 9.66
CA TRP A 63 8.64 -57.20 8.79
C TRP A 63 7.90 -58.51 9.01
N GLY A 64 6.59 -58.50 8.79
CA GLY A 64 5.78 -59.69 8.87
C GLY A 64 4.33 -59.42 8.52
N TYR A 65 3.47 -60.32 8.96
CA TYR A 65 2.04 -60.31 8.71
C TYR A 65 1.29 -60.35 10.04
N ASP A 66 0.21 -59.59 10.14
CA ASP A 66 -0.73 -59.78 11.25
C ASP A 66 -1.61 -61.03 11.04
N LYS A 67 -2.52 -61.28 11.98
CA LYS A 67 -3.49 -62.40 11.90
C LYS A 67 -4.41 -62.36 10.67
N GLU A 68 -4.57 -61.21 10.02
CA GLU A 68 -5.41 -60.99 8.83
C GLU A 68 -4.58 -61.02 7.54
N ASN A 69 -3.29 -61.40 7.62
CA ASN A 69 -2.32 -61.35 6.53
C ASN A 69 -2.03 -59.95 5.98
N ASN A 70 -2.26 -58.88 6.76
CA ASN A 70 -1.83 -57.54 6.40
C ASN A 70 -0.33 -57.35 6.69
N PRO A 71 0.43 -56.72 5.78
CA PRO A 71 1.83 -56.45 6.02
C PRO A 71 1.98 -55.49 7.21
N SER A 72 2.85 -55.85 8.14
CA SER A 72 2.94 -55.23 9.47
C SER A 72 4.38 -55.18 9.97
N PHE A 73 4.64 -54.34 10.98
CA PHE A 73 5.95 -54.25 11.62
C PHE A 73 5.90 -54.71 13.09
N VAL A 74 6.94 -55.42 13.50
CA VAL A 74 7.29 -55.53 14.92
C VAL A 74 8.58 -54.74 15.16
N ILE A 75 8.54 -53.84 16.13
CA ILE A 75 9.70 -53.01 16.49
C ILE A 75 10.16 -53.44 17.87
N LEU A 76 11.40 -53.90 17.95
CA LEU A 76 12.07 -54.26 19.20
C LEU A 76 12.69 -53.01 19.82
N TYR A 77 12.59 -52.84 21.13
CA TYR A 77 13.19 -51.74 21.87
C TYR A 77 14.10 -52.25 23.00
N GLY A 78 15.27 -51.64 23.12
CA GLY A 78 16.26 -52.00 24.14
C GLY A 78 17.21 -50.86 24.47
N GLU A 79 17.63 -50.79 25.72
CA GLU A 79 18.67 -49.86 26.15
C GLU A 79 20.06 -50.46 25.90
N HIS A 80 20.92 -49.72 25.21
CA HIS A 80 22.27 -50.17 24.89
C HIS A 80 23.22 -49.95 26.07
N LYS A 81 23.45 -50.99 26.86
CA LYS A 81 24.36 -50.92 27.99
C LYS A 81 25.77 -50.47 27.58
N PHE A 82 26.44 -49.79 28.50
CA PHE A 82 27.82 -49.33 28.33
C PHE A 82 28.63 -49.60 29.60
N LYS A 83 29.93 -49.80 29.42
CA LYS A 83 30.90 -49.87 30.51
C LYS A 83 31.53 -48.49 30.71
N SER A 84 31.52 -48.01 31.95
CA SER A 84 32.26 -46.80 32.35
C SER A 84 33.67 -47.21 32.78
N ASN A 85 34.69 -46.55 32.25
CA ASN A 85 36.03 -46.63 32.83
C ASN A 85 36.15 -45.50 33.86
N GLU A 86 36.14 -45.86 35.15
CA GLU A 86 36.36 -44.91 36.24
C GLU A 86 37.86 -44.66 36.44
N ASN A 87 38.24 -43.39 36.54
CA ASN A 87 39.48 -42.98 37.19
C ASN A 87 39.17 -41.69 37.96
N ASN A 88 39.31 -41.71 39.30
CA ASN A 88 39.09 -40.57 40.19
C ASN A 88 37.69 -39.90 40.12
N GLY A 89 36.62 -40.69 40.03
CA GLY A 89 35.25 -40.17 40.22
C GLY A 89 34.68 -39.32 39.08
N GLN A 90 35.34 -39.24 37.91
CA GLN A 90 34.79 -38.65 36.69
C GLN A 90 34.82 -39.65 35.51
N SER A 91 33.67 -39.98 34.93
CA SER A 91 33.57 -40.87 33.77
C SER A 91 34.08 -40.18 32.50
N ILE A 92 35.20 -40.66 31.92
CA ILE A 92 35.83 -39.99 30.76
C ILE A 92 35.24 -40.46 29.42
N ASN A 93 34.79 -41.71 29.29
CA ASN A 93 34.11 -42.24 28.09
C ASN A 93 33.23 -43.46 28.44
N ASN A 94 31.97 -43.46 28.00
CA ASN A 94 31.08 -44.62 28.08
C ASN A 94 31.23 -45.47 26.82
N VAL A 95 31.79 -46.68 26.94
CA VAL A 95 31.97 -47.61 25.81
C VAL A 95 30.77 -48.53 25.71
N LEU A 96 30.04 -48.47 24.60
CA LEU A 96 28.85 -49.28 24.34
C LEU A 96 29.23 -50.77 24.20
N GLU A 97 28.43 -51.65 24.80
CA GLU A 97 28.60 -53.11 24.70
C GLU A 97 28.41 -53.61 23.26
N GLU A 98 28.94 -54.79 22.92
CA GLU A 98 28.87 -55.28 21.54
C GLU A 98 27.46 -55.68 21.11
N ASN A 99 26.67 -56.20 22.05
CA ASN A 99 25.31 -56.66 21.87
C ASN A 99 24.31 -55.72 22.55
N ILE A 100 23.10 -55.66 22.01
CA ILE A 100 21.97 -54.97 22.65
C ILE A 100 20.97 -56.02 23.10
N LYS A 101 20.46 -55.84 24.33
CA LYS A 101 19.35 -56.62 24.87
C LYS A 101 18.05 -55.85 24.66
N TYR A 102 17.19 -56.37 23.81
CA TYR A 102 15.85 -55.84 23.57
C TYR A 102 14.90 -56.42 24.61
N THR A 103 14.24 -55.54 25.35
CA THR A 103 13.43 -55.87 26.54
C THR A 103 11.94 -55.70 26.31
N SER A 104 11.55 -55.11 25.19
CA SER A 104 10.15 -54.86 24.84
C SER A 104 9.99 -54.82 23.33
N TYR A 105 8.75 -54.95 22.87
CA TYR A 105 8.38 -54.79 21.47
C TYR A 105 7.06 -54.03 21.33
N ALA A 106 6.87 -53.37 20.19
CA ALA A 106 5.57 -52.85 19.75
C ALA A 106 5.21 -53.46 18.41
N LEU A 107 3.94 -53.81 18.25
CA LEU A 107 3.40 -54.27 16.99
C LEU A 107 2.60 -53.13 16.34
N PHE A 108 2.95 -52.80 15.10
CA PHE A 108 2.20 -51.86 14.27
C PHE A 108 1.57 -52.66 13.13
N LYS A 109 0.24 -52.81 13.21
CA LYS A 109 -0.54 -53.61 12.26
C LYS A 109 -0.91 -52.76 11.03
N GLY A 110 -0.68 -53.31 9.85
CA GLY A 110 -1.22 -52.78 8.61
C GLY A 110 -2.71 -53.04 8.47
N LYS A 111 -3.31 -52.57 7.38
CA LYS A 111 -4.73 -52.80 7.07
C LYS A 111 -4.97 -52.78 5.57
N GLU A 112 -5.84 -53.66 5.08
CA GLU A 112 -6.20 -53.83 3.66
C GLU A 112 -4.98 -53.95 2.73
N GLY A 113 -3.93 -54.65 3.17
CA GLY A 113 -2.71 -54.83 2.40
C GLY A 113 -1.69 -53.68 2.47
N HIS A 114 -2.00 -52.58 3.17
CA HIS A 114 -1.09 -51.46 3.38
C HIS A 114 -0.29 -51.57 4.68
N LEU A 115 0.97 -51.14 4.65
CA LEU A 115 1.82 -51.03 5.83
C LEU A 115 1.39 -49.89 6.76
N PRO A 116 1.63 -50.02 8.08
CA PRO A 116 1.22 -49.03 9.06
C PRO A 116 1.97 -47.70 8.92
N ALA A 117 1.31 -46.62 9.36
CA ALA A 117 1.91 -45.31 9.57
C ALA A 117 2.91 -45.32 10.74
N PHE A 118 4.01 -44.59 10.63
CA PHE A 118 5.00 -44.48 11.71
C PHE A 118 4.69 -43.28 12.60
N GLN A 119 3.73 -43.46 13.50
CA GLN A 119 3.43 -42.45 14.50
C GLN A 119 4.59 -42.30 15.49
N ALA A 120 4.91 -41.06 15.85
CA ALA A 120 6.00 -40.81 16.78
C ALA A 120 5.62 -41.26 18.19
N VAL A 121 6.34 -42.24 18.73
CA VAL A 121 6.10 -42.82 20.05
C VAL A 121 7.13 -42.37 21.09
N LYS A 122 6.80 -42.54 22.37
CA LYS A 122 7.73 -42.38 23.50
C LYS A 122 7.47 -43.47 24.54
N ILE A 123 8.53 -44.14 24.96
CA ILE A 123 8.53 -45.06 26.10
C ILE A 123 8.75 -44.25 27.37
N ILE A 124 7.91 -44.48 28.37
CA ILE A 124 7.98 -43.84 29.69
C ILE A 124 8.07 -44.93 30.75
N GLU A 125 9.13 -44.87 31.54
CA GLU A 125 9.31 -45.70 32.73
C GLU A 125 8.55 -45.06 33.91
N GLU A 126 7.76 -45.85 34.64
CA GLU A 126 7.06 -45.35 35.83
C GLU A 126 8.03 -45.23 37.00
N SER A 127 8.35 -44.00 37.42
CA SER A 127 9.19 -43.72 38.58
C SER A 127 8.45 -44.03 39.89
N PRO A 128 9.13 -44.61 40.91
CA PRO A 128 8.53 -44.97 42.20
C PRO A 128 7.93 -43.80 43.00
N TYR A 129 8.22 -42.55 42.63
CA TYR A 129 7.74 -41.37 43.37
C TYR A 129 6.24 -41.08 43.24
N TYR A 130 5.55 -41.62 42.22
CA TYR A 130 4.17 -41.23 41.90
C TYR A 130 3.13 -42.36 41.96
N ASN A 131 3.52 -43.63 42.11
CA ASN A 131 2.60 -44.77 42.19
C ASN A 131 2.84 -45.60 43.46
N LYS A 132 1.87 -45.58 44.40
CA LYS A 132 1.88 -46.38 45.64
C LYS A 132 1.49 -47.85 45.43
N GLN A 133 1.00 -48.24 44.24
CA GLN A 133 0.70 -49.63 43.91
C GLN A 133 1.91 -50.29 43.24
N LYS A 134 2.44 -51.33 43.90
CA LYS A 134 3.69 -52.02 43.56
C LYS A 134 3.61 -52.94 42.33
N ASP A 135 2.46 -53.06 41.68
CA ASP A 135 2.21 -54.13 40.69
C ASP A 135 2.25 -53.70 39.22
N ASP A 136 2.23 -52.40 38.87
CA ASP A 136 2.18 -51.95 37.47
C ASP A 136 3.48 -51.24 37.01
N ARG A 137 4.64 -51.75 37.44
CA ARG A 137 5.99 -51.16 37.20
C ARG A 137 6.54 -51.33 35.78
N ALA A 138 5.75 -51.86 34.84
CA ALA A 138 6.22 -52.08 33.48
C ALA A 138 6.30 -50.76 32.70
N PRO A 139 7.31 -50.57 31.82
CA PRO A 139 7.34 -49.41 30.93
C PRO A 139 6.08 -49.37 30.07
N LYS A 140 5.59 -48.17 29.77
CA LYS A 140 4.43 -47.94 28.91
C LYS A 140 4.83 -47.08 27.73
N MET A 141 4.25 -47.34 26.56
CA MET A 141 4.46 -46.56 25.34
C MET A 141 3.23 -45.72 25.01
N TYR A 142 3.46 -44.47 24.63
CA TYR A 142 2.42 -43.54 24.23
C TYR A 142 2.77 -42.89 22.90
N TYR A 143 1.76 -42.61 22.10
CA TYR A 143 1.90 -41.69 20.97
C TYR A 143 2.19 -40.29 21.48
N LYS A 144 3.16 -39.59 20.87
CA LYS A 144 3.61 -38.26 21.34
C LYS A 144 2.50 -37.21 21.32
N THR A 145 1.46 -37.40 20.50
CA THR A 145 0.26 -36.56 20.45
C THR A 145 -0.46 -36.48 21.79
N GLY A 146 -0.47 -37.56 22.58
CA GLY A 146 -1.08 -37.60 23.92
C GLY A 146 -0.17 -37.18 25.07
N ILE A 147 1.04 -36.67 24.79
CA ILE A 147 2.04 -36.31 25.81
C ILE A 147 2.21 -34.80 25.85
N LYS A 148 1.55 -34.12 26.81
CA LYS A 148 1.74 -32.68 27.04
C LYS A 148 2.99 -32.39 27.89
N TYR A 149 3.19 -33.16 28.97
CA TYR A 149 4.38 -33.11 29.84
C TYR A 149 4.78 -34.53 30.25
N TYR A 150 6.01 -34.75 30.76
CA TYR A 150 6.44 -36.12 31.13
C TYR A 150 5.56 -36.76 32.22
N TRP A 151 4.90 -35.94 33.04
CA TRP A 151 3.97 -36.39 34.09
C TRP A 151 2.49 -36.35 33.67
N ARG A 152 2.10 -35.60 32.63
CA ARG A 152 0.70 -35.42 32.19
C ARG A 152 0.49 -36.13 30.85
N ARG A 153 -0.05 -37.35 30.94
CA ARG A 153 -0.26 -38.30 29.84
C ARG A 153 -1.76 -38.52 29.66
N ASP A 154 -2.20 -38.63 28.41
CA ASP A 154 -3.56 -39.03 28.08
C ASP A 154 -3.56 -40.54 27.76
N GLU A 155 -4.23 -41.34 28.59
CA GLU A 155 -4.30 -42.80 28.45
C GLU A 155 -5.00 -43.23 27.16
N ASN A 156 -5.80 -42.36 26.53
CA ASN A 156 -6.39 -42.64 25.22
C ASN A 156 -5.34 -42.80 24.11
N TYR A 157 -4.12 -42.28 24.31
CA TYR A 157 -3.01 -42.36 23.37
C TYR A 157 -1.96 -43.42 23.76
N ARG A 158 -2.29 -44.33 24.68
CA ARG A 158 -1.44 -45.48 25.01
C ARG A 158 -1.40 -46.47 23.84
N VAL A 159 -0.20 -46.92 23.47
CA VAL A 159 0.00 -47.97 22.47
C VAL A 159 -0.31 -49.31 23.11
N LYS A 160 -1.48 -49.87 22.79
CA LYS A 160 -1.99 -51.11 23.42
C LYS A 160 -1.16 -52.34 23.02
N GLU A 161 -0.55 -52.26 21.86
CA GLU A 161 0.27 -53.30 21.22
C GLU A 161 1.71 -53.34 21.75
N PHE A 162 2.10 -52.41 22.62
CA PHE A 162 3.40 -52.40 23.27
C PHE A 162 3.44 -53.40 24.44
N LYS A 163 4.41 -54.30 24.42
CA LYS A 163 4.58 -55.35 25.44
C LYS A 163 6.03 -55.45 25.91
N SER A 164 6.20 -55.72 27.19
CA SER A 164 7.49 -56.08 27.78
C SER A 164 7.75 -57.57 27.59
N LEU A 165 8.98 -57.93 27.24
CA LEU A 165 9.43 -59.33 27.15
C LEU A 165 9.85 -59.82 28.54
N ASN A 166 9.48 -61.05 28.89
CA ASN A 166 9.97 -61.67 30.11
C ASN A 166 11.48 -61.85 30.04
N ILE A 167 12.17 -61.97 31.19
CA ILE A 167 13.65 -62.07 31.25
C ILE A 167 14.19 -63.20 30.35
N LYS A 168 13.46 -64.31 30.24
CA LYS A 168 13.80 -65.49 29.41
C LYS A 168 13.56 -65.28 27.90
N GLU A 169 12.75 -64.28 27.54
CA GLU A 169 12.32 -63.96 26.16
C GLU A 169 13.03 -62.72 25.59
N GLN A 170 14.00 -62.15 26.32
CA GLN A 170 14.72 -60.96 25.89
C GLN A 170 15.69 -61.27 24.76
N ILE A 171 15.57 -60.52 23.66
CA ILE A 171 16.31 -60.76 22.42
C ILE A 171 17.67 -60.09 22.49
N VAL A 172 18.74 -60.83 22.21
CA VAL A 172 20.10 -60.30 22.15
C VAL A 172 20.57 -60.26 20.70
N LEU A 173 20.81 -59.06 20.15
CA LEU A 173 21.33 -58.88 18.80
C LEU A 173 22.67 -58.13 18.84
N PRO A 174 23.64 -58.48 17.99
CA PRO A 174 24.88 -57.74 17.89
C PRO A 174 24.65 -56.40 17.18
N TYR A 175 25.26 -55.33 17.70
CA TYR A 175 25.04 -53.99 17.17
C TYR A 175 26.10 -53.55 16.17
N PHE A 176 27.38 -53.89 16.41
CA PHE A 176 28.50 -53.39 15.61
C PHE A 176 28.82 -54.27 14.40
N THR A 177 28.26 -55.47 14.30
CA THR A 177 28.40 -56.34 13.13
C THR A 177 27.30 -56.06 12.11
N SER A 178 27.65 -56.02 10.83
CA SER A 178 26.69 -55.94 9.72
C SER A 178 26.08 -57.33 9.50
N ASN A 179 25.03 -57.65 10.25
CA ASN A 179 24.22 -58.83 9.99
C ASN A 179 23.11 -58.49 8.99
N SER A 180 22.81 -59.44 8.10
CA SER A 180 21.65 -59.37 7.21
C SER A 180 20.34 -59.53 7.99
N TYR A 181 19.23 -59.10 7.39
CA TYR A 181 17.90 -59.18 7.99
C TYR A 181 17.54 -60.63 8.37
N GLU A 182 17.79 -61.58 7.47
CA GLU A 182 17.50 -63.00 7.62
C GLU A 182 18.27 -63.61 8.80
N LYS A 183 19.47 -63.11 9.07
CA LYS A 183 20.25 -63.55 10.23
C LYS A 183 19.62 -63.08 11.54
N TYR A 184 19.04 -61.87 11.59
CA TYR A 184 18.27 -61.45 12.76
C TYR A 184 17.00 -62.27 12.94
N VAL A 185 16.27 -62.57 11.86
CA VAL A 185 15.07 -63.44 11.94
C VAL A 185 15.44 -64.83 12.45
N LYS A 186 16.50 -65.45 11.91
CA LYS A 186 16.97 -66.77 12.40
C LYS A 186 17.31 -66.75 13.89
N ILE A 187 17.99 -65.71 14.39
CA ILE A 187 18.30 -65.59 15.83
C ILE A 187 17.01 -65.56 16.66
N ILE A 188 16.00 -64.81 16.21
CA ILE A 188 14.72 -64.68 16.92
C ILE A 188 13.91 -65.99 16.86
N GLU A 189 13.86 -66.64 15.70
CA GLU A 189 13.21 -67.95 15.54
C GLU A 189 13.87 -69.02 16.42
N THR A 190 15.22 -69.04 16.53
CA THR A 190 15.92 -69.98 17.43
C THR A 190 15.66 -69.74 18.91
N GLN A 191 15.26 -68.53 19.30
CA GLN A 191 14.87 -68.21 20.68
C GLN A 191 13.40 -68.57 20.97
N ASN A 192 12.67 -69.08 19.97
CA ASN A 192 11.27 -69.52 20.04
C ASN A 192 10.31 -68.46 20.62
N ILE A 193 10.56 -67.19 20.26
CA ILE A 193 9.76 -66.05 20.74
C ILE A 193 8.50 -65.93 19.89
N ASN A 194 7.34 -66.00 20.54
CA ASN A 194 6.05 -65.87 19.88
C ASN A 194 5.50 -64.45 20.03
N PHE A 195 5.35 -63.73 18.91
CA PHE A 195 4.69 -62.43 18.89
C PHE A 195 3.18 -62.63 18.69
N LEU A 196 2.38 -62.25 19.68
CA LEU A 196 0.92 -62.39 19.61
C LEU A 196 0.34 -61.74 18.35
N ASP A 197 -0.49 -62.50 17.61
CA ASP A 197 -1.15 -62.09 16.36
C ASP A 197 -0.18 -61.65 15.24
N PHE A 198 1.05 -62.16 15.22
CA PHE A 198 2.04 -61.75 14.23
C PHE A 198 2.96 -62.89 13.77
N LYS A 199 3.17 -62.95 12.46
CA LYS A 199 4.07 -63.89 11.79
C LYS A 199 5.21 -63.13 11.14
N LEU A 200 6.45 -63.41 11.55
CA LEU A 200 7.66 -62.84 10.93
C LEU A 200 7.80 -63.29 9.47
N ALA A 201 8.16 -62.36 8.59
CA ALA A 201 8.62 -62.67 7.24
C ALA A 201 10.10 -63.03 7.27
N LYS A 202 10.53 -64.09 6.55
CA LYS A 202 11.95 -64.49 6.55
C LYS A 202 12.81 -63.50 5.79
N HIS A 203 12.22 -62.83 4.80
CA HIS A 203 12.84 -61.78 4.02
C HIS A 203 11.82 -60.69 3.65
N PRO A 204 12.17 -59.38 3.66
CA PRO A 204 11.24 -58.31 3.29
C PRO A 204 10.65 -58.48 1.88
N ASN A 205 11.39 -59.11 0.95
CA ASN A 205 10.88 -59.39 -0.40
C ASN A 205 9.71 -60.40 -0.44
N GLU A 206 9.41 -61.12 0.64
CA GLU A 206 8.17 -61.92 0.72
C GLU A 206 6.92 -61.02 0.68
N ILE A 207 7.05 -59.78 1.18
CA ILE A 207 6.00 -58.76 1.17
C ILE A 207 6.10 -57.92 -0.11
N LEU A 208 7.31 -57.46 -0.46
CA LEU A 208 7.52 -56.58 -1.63
C LEU A 208 7.29 -57.30 -2.97
N LYS A 209 7.57 -58.60 -3.05
CA LYS A 209 7.44 -59.45 -4.24
C LYS A 209 8.12 -58.87 -5.49
N LEU A 210 9.30 -58.27 -5.33
CA LEU A 210 10.10 -57.75 -6.44
C LEU A 210 10.67 -58.91 -7.28
N ASN A 211 10.55 -58.79 -8.60
CA ASN A 211 11.21 -59.66 -9.57
C ASN A 211 12.68 -59.25 -9.80
N GLU A 212 13.42 -60.03 -10.57
CA GLU A 212 14.87 -59.81 -10.82
C GLU A 212 15.15 -58.40 -11.38
N ASP A 213 14.34 -57.92 -12.34
CA ASP A 213 14.52 -56.59 -12.95
C ASP A 213 14.28 -55.42 -11.98
N SER A 214 13.39 -55.62 -11.01
CA SER A 214 13.02 -54.61 -10.00
C SER A 214 13.89 -54.69 -8.75
N PHE A 215 14.67 -55.75 -8.58
CA PHE A 215 15.46 -55.99 -7.38
C PHE A 215 16.55 -54.93 -7.16
N LYS A 216 16.98 -54.24 -8.23
CA LYS A 216 17.89 -53.07 -8.13
C LYS A 216 17.35 -51.93 -7.26
N TYR A 217 16.04 -51.85 -7.04
CA TYR A 217 15.41 -50.85 -6.18
C TYR A 217 15.20 -51.33 -4.74
N TYR A 218 15.52 -52.59 -4.44
CA TYR A 218 15.17 -53.26 -3.17
C TYR A 218 15.64 -52.49 -1.93
N GLU A 219 16.92 -52.10 -1.87
CA GLU A 219 17.46 -51.39 -0.70
C GLU A 219 16.78 -50.03 -0.48
N ILE A 220 16.55 -49.28 -1.57
CA ILE A 220 15.92 -47.96 -1.51
C ILE A 220 14.47 -48.07 -1.06
N ILE A 221 13.71 -49.06 -1.58
CA ILE A 221 12.33 -49.31 -1.17
C ILE A 221 12.27 -49.70 0.30
N CYS A 222 13.16 -50.59 0.76
CA CYS A 222 13.28 -50.95 2.17
C CYS A 222 13.53 -49.73 3.06
N ASP A 223 14.44 -48.83 2.66
CA ASP A 223 14.72 -47.59 3.38
C ASP A 223 13.53 -46.63 3.39
N MET A 224 12.81 -46.49 2.28
CA MET A 224 11.60 -45.65 2.19
C MET A 224 10.50 -46.14 3.12
N VAL A 225 10.36 -47.46 3.24
CA VAL A 225 9.24 -48.08 3.96
C VAL A 225 9.55 -48.27 5.44
N SER A 226 10.78 -48.67 5.80
CA SER A 226 11.16 -49.03 7.17
C SER A 226 11.75 -47.90 7.99
N ASN A 227 12.34 -46.86 7.39
CA ASN A 227 13.15 -45.92 8.18
C ASN A 227 12.27 -44.98 9.02
N GLU A 228 12.22 -45.09 10.34
CA GLU A 228 11.36 -44.21 11.19
C GLU A 228 11.56 -42.70 10.96
N ASN A 229 12.72 -42.29 10.42
CA ASN A 229 12.97 -40.89 10.10
C ASN A 229 12.42 -40.50 8.73
N LEU A 230 11.33 -39.73 8.74
CA LEU A 230 10.69 -39.19 7.52
C LEU A 230 11.66 -38.47 6.57
N TYR A 231 12.71 -37.80 7.09
CA TYR A 231 13.71 -37.16 6.24
C TYR A 231 14.52 -38.18 5.44
N MET A 232 14.88 -39.31 6.05
CA MET A 232 15.59 -40.38 5.37
C MET A 232 14.69 -41.05 4.31
N ARG A 233 13.41 -41.28 4.64
CA ARG A 233 12.43 -41.79 3.65
C ARG A 233 12.31 -40.87 2.45
N LYS A 234 12.15 -39.56 2.69
CA LYS A 234 12.05 -38.56 1.62
C LYS A 234 13.32 -38.52 0.76
N LYS A 235 14.49 -38.66 1.39
CA LYS A 235 15.76 -38.73 0.67
C LYS A 235 15.81 -39.96 -0.24
N ALA A 236 15.46 -41.14 0.28
CA ALA A 236 15.39 -42.37 -0.48
C ALA A 236 14.35 -42.30 -1.61
N LEU A 237 13.19 -41.65 -1.39
CA LEU A 237 12.21 -41.38 -2.43
C LEU A 237 12.78 -40.50 -3.56
N ASN A 238 13.52 -39.45 -3.23
CA ASN A 238 14.18 -38.63 -4.26
C ASN A 238 15.24 -39.43 -5.03
N GLU A 239 16.06 -40.23 -4.34
CA GLU A 239 17.03 -41.14 -4.97
C GLU A 239 16.32 -42.13 -5.91
N LEU A 240 15.17 -42.70 -5.49
CA LEU A 240 14.36 -43.56 -6.34
C LEU A 240 13.89 -42.82 -7.59
N LEU A 241 13.34 -41.61 -7.45
CA LEU A 241 12.82 -40.83 -8.58
C LEU A 241 13.93 -40.43 -9.58
N GLU A 242 15.15 -40.18 -9.11
CA GLU A 242 16.33 -39.93 -9.96
C GLU A 242 16.71 -41.16 -10.79
N MET A 243 16.42 -42.38 -10.32
CA MET A 243 16.65 -43.63 -11.06
C MET A 243 15.57 -43.94 -12.11
N GLN A 244 14.57 -43.06 -12.27
CA GLN A 244 13.48 -43.18 -13.26
C GLN A 244 12.83 -44.59 -13.32
N PRO A 245 12.19 -45.05 -12.23
CA PRO A 245 11.62 -46.39 -12.18
C PRO A 245 10.38 -46.50 -13.08
N SER A 246 10.06 -47.73 -13.47
CA SER A 246 8.85 -48.04 -14.24
C SER A 246 7.58 -47.86 -13.41
N LYS A 247 6.43 -47.74 -14.08
CA LYS A 247 5.11 -47.60 -13.43
C LYS A 247 4.84 -48.71 -12.40
N ASN A 248 5.28 -49.94 -12.68
CA ASN A 248 5.13 -51.10 -11.80
C ASN A 248 5.69 -50.88 -10.38
N ILE A 249 6.79 -50.12 -10.25
CA ILE A 249 7.37 -49.79 -8.94
C ILE A 249 6.44 -48.84 -8.19
N PHE A 250 5.87 -47.85 -8.87
CA PHE A 250 4.91 -46.93 -8.25
C PHE A 250 3.62 -47.64 -7.87
N GLU A 251 3.09 -48.53 -8.71
CA GLU A 251 1.92 -49.36 -8.41
C GLU A 251 2.16 -50.24 -7.17
N LEU A 252 3.37 -50.81 -7.03
CA LEU A 252 3.77 -51.49 -5.80
C LEU A 252 3.70 -50.55 -4.60
N LEU A 253 4.35 -49.38 -4.67
CA LEU A 253 4.32 -48.41 -3.56
C LEU A 253 2.90 -47.95 -3.21
N MET A 254 2.01 -47.82 -4.21
CA MET A 254 0.60 -47.51 -3.99
C MET A 254 -0.15 -48.65 -3.31
N LYS A 255 0.21 -49.91 -3.58
CA LYS A 255 -0.46 -51.09 -3.02
C LYS A 255 -0.05 -51.43 -1.58
N ILE A 256 1.24 -51.26 -1.25
CA ILE A 256 1.77 -51.68 0.06
C ILE A 256 2.20 -50.51 0.95
N GLY A 257 2.36 -49.31 0.39
CA GLY A 257 2.91 -48.16 1.08
C GLY A 257 1.98 -47.63 2.17
N SER A 258 2.57 -47.02 3.19
CA SER A 258 1.81 -46.28 4.20
C SER A 258 1.24 -44.98 3.61
N VAL A 259 0.24 -44.41 4.29
CA VAL A 259 -0.35 -43.10 3.95
C VAL A 259 0.68 -42.00 3.75
N GLU A 260 1.72 -41.93 4.59
CA GLU A 260 2.75 -40.89 4.48
C GLU A 260 3.67 -41.10 3.28
N LEU A 261 3.96 -42.36 2.95
CA LEU A 261 4.75 -42.70 1.77
C LEU A 261 3.99 -42.33 0.49
N ILE A 262 2.73 -42.74 0.38
CA ILE A 262 1.86 -42.42 -0.76
C ILE A 262 1.71 -40.89 -0.91
N SER A 263 1.46 -40.19 0.20
CA SER A 263 1.42 -38.71 0.21
C SER A 263 2.72 -38.09 -0.29
N GLY A 264 3.87 -38.65 0.11
CA GLY A 264 5.18 -38.20 -0.33
C GLY A 264 5.41 -38.42 -1.82
N VAL A 265 4.98 -39.56 -2.36
CA VAL A 265 5.05 -39.88 -3.79
C VAL A 265 4.26 -38.84 -4.60
N PHE A 266 3.00 -38.58 -4.26
CA PHE A 266 2.19 -37.58 -4.97
C PHE A 266 2.82 -36.18 -4.94
N LEU A 267 3.32 -35.73 -3.79
CA LEU A 267 3.94 -34.42 -3.67
C LEU A 267 5.24 -34.30 -4.48
N GLU A 268 6.06 -35.34 -4.53
CA GLU A 268 7.32 -35.31 -5.29
C GLU A 268 7.11 -35.50 -6.80
N LEU A 269 6.06 -36.22 -7.22
CA LEU A 269 5.63 -36.27 -8.62
C LEU A 269 5.00 -34.95 -9.08
N ALA A 270 4.25 -34.27 -8.22
CA ALA A 270 3.64 -32.96 -8.51
C ALA A 270 4.70 -31.93 -8.90
N LYS A 271 5.78 -31.83 -8.10
CA LYS A 271 6.91 -30.92 -8.37
C LYS A 271 7.63 -31.23 -9.68
N ARG A 272 7.66 -32.50 -10.06
CA ARG A 272 8.29 -32.97 -11.31
C ARG A 272 7.33 -32.93 -12.50
N LYS A 273 6.07 -32.55 -12.29
CA LYS A 273 4.99 -32.56 -13.29
C LYS A 273 4.91 -33.89 -14.04
N ASN A 274 5.15 -34.99 -13.33
CA ASN A 274 5.16 -36.34 -13.91
C ASN A 274 3.76 -36.96 -13.78
N SER A 275 3.12 -37.33 -14.89
CA SER A 275 1.73 -37.84 -14.94
C SER A 275 1.54 -39.33 -14.65
N ILE A 276 2.60 -40.06 -14.29
CA ILE A 276 2.61 -41.53 -14.21
C ILE A 276 1.57 -42.15 -13.27
N LEU A 277 1.03 -41.40 -12.29
CA LEU A 277 0.06 -41.89 -11.30
C LEU A 277 -1.28 -41.11 -11.31
N ILE A 278 -1.65 -40.47 -12.43
CA ILE A 278 -2.83 -39.59 -12.45
C ILE A 278 -4.14 -40.34 -12.18
N ASP A 279 -4.28 -41.57 -12.68
CA ASP A 279 -5.51 -42.36 -12.51
C ASP A 279 -5.60 -42.95 -11.10
N GLU A 280 -4.46 -43.34 -10.53
CA GLU A 280 -4.35 -43.76 -9.13
C GLU A 280 -4.67 -42.60 -8.19
N ALA A 281 -4.27 -41.36 -8.53
CA ALA A 281 -4.63 -40.18 -7.75
C ALA A 281 -6.14 -39.91 -7.74
N LYS A 282 -6.82 -40.02 -8.91
CA LYS A 282 -8.28 -39.91 -9.00
C LYS A 282 -8.97 -40.97 -8.14
N THR A 283 -8.50 -42.21 -8.24
CA THR A 283 -9.01 -43.34 -7.45
C THR A 283 -8.86 -43.10 -5.95
N ILE A 284 -7.72 -42.57 -5.49
CA ILE A 284 -7.49 -42.20 -4.08
C ILE A 284 -8.46 -41.11 -3.62
N CYS A 285 -8.78 -40.13 -4.47
CA CYS A 285 -9.71 -39.06 -4.12
C CYS A 285 -11.15 -39.58 -3.97
N GLU A 286 -11.60 -40.46 -4.87
CA GLU A 286 -12.96 -41.01 -4.91
C GLU A 286 -13.19 -42.15 -3.91
N SER A 287 -12.16 -42.92 -3.58
CA SER A 287 -12.28 -44.12 -2.73
C SER A 287 -12.58 -43.82 -1.25
N GLU A 288 -13.32 -44.74 -0.62
CA GLU A 288 -13.51 -44.79 0.84
C GLU A 288 -12.32 -45.53 1.48
N ILE A 289 -11.28 -44.78 1.87
CA ILE A 289 -10.08 -45.35 2.50
C ILE A 289 -10.39 -45.82 3.92
N LYS A 290 -10.22 -47.11 4.19
CA LYS A 290 -10.44 -47.72 5.52
C LYS A 290 -9.15 -48.17 6.20
N TRP A 291 -8.02 -48.12 5.49
CA TRP A 291 -6.71 -48.57 5.95
C TRP A 291 -5.88 -47.52 6.72
N ALA A 292 -6.45 -46.38 7.07
CA ALA A 292 -5.80 -45.36 7.89
C ALA A 292 -6.79 -44.57 8.76
N GLU A 293 -6.29 -43.80 9.73
CA GLU A 293 -7.13 -42.88 10.51
C GLU A 293 -7.57 -41.67 9.69
N GLU A 294 -8.71 -41.06 10.04
CA GLU A 294 -9.34 -39.96 9.30
C GLU A 294 -8.37 -38.78 9.02
N SER A 295 -7.51 -38.43 9.97
CA SER A 295 -6.53 -37.36 9.83
C SER A 295 -5.50 -37.64 8.73
N TYR A 296 -5.05 -38.88 8.61
CA TYR A 296 -4.13 -39.33 7.57
C TYR A 296 -4.81 -39.48 6.22
N ILE A 297 -6.07 -39.94 6.20
CA ILE A 297 -6.90 -40.03 4.98
C ILE A 297 -7.05 -38.64 4.35
N LYS A 298 -7.42 -37.63 5.15
CA LYS A 298 -7.49 -36.23 4.70
C LYS A 298 -6.14 -35.77 4.14
N GLY A 299 -5.04 -36.17 4.78
CA GLY A 299 -3.68 -35.86 4.34
C GLY A 299 -3.33 -36.42 2.96
N VAL A 300 -3.60 -37.70 2.71
CA VAL A 300 -3.26 -38.35 1.43
C VAL A 300 -4.15 -37.88 0.29
N LYS A 301 -5.47 -37.76 0.51
CA LYS A 301 -6.40 -37.20 -0.49
C LYS A 301 -5.98 -35.79 -0.89
N ARG A 302 -5.65 -34.95 0.09
CA ARG A 302 -5.14 -33.59 -0.17
C ARG A 302 -3.86 -33.60 -1.03
N CYS A 303 -2.92 -34.50 -0.78
CA CYS A 303 -1.69 -34.58 -1.59
C CYS A 303 -2.00 -35.07 -3.02
N ALA A 304 -2.94 -36.00 -3.19
CA ALA A 304 -3.43 -36.43 -4.49
C ALA A 304 -4.11 -35.27 -5.25
N HIS A 305 -4.91 -34.44 -4.59
CA HIS A 305 -5.51 -33.24 -5.20
C HIS A 305 -4.45 -32.23 -5.67
N ILE A 306 -3.42 -31.96 -4.85
CA ILE A 306 -2.30 -31.07 -5.25
C ILE A 306 -1.60 -31.63 -6.50
N TYR A 307 -1.38 -32.95 -6.54
CA TYR A 307 -0.78 -33.61 -7.69
C TYR A 307 -1.64 -33.51 -8.96
N MET A 308 -2.95 -33.79 -8.84
CA MET A 308 -3.90 -33.62 -9.94
C MET A 308 -3.95 -32.18 -10.45
N ALA A 309 -4.03 -31.21 -9.53
CA ALA A 309 -4.05 -29.79 -9.88
C ALA A 309 -2.74 -29.34 -10.53
N ALA A 310 -1.57 -29.85 -10.11
CA ALA A 310 -0.29 -29.49 -10.72
C ALA A 310 -0.20 -29.88 -12.22
N LEU A 311 -0.93 -30.94 -12.61
CA LEU A 311 -0.95 -31.51 -13.95
C LEU A 311 -2.11 -31.02 -14.83
N ASN A 312 -3.12 -30.36 -14.26
CA ASN A 312 -4.26 -29.81 -14.99
C ASN A 312 -4.19 -28.28 -15.01
N ASP A 313 -4.06 -27.69 -16.19
CA ASP A 313 -3.81 -26.25 -16.33
C ASP A 313 -4.95 -25.37 -15.80
N GLU A 314 -6.21 -25.76 -15.98
CA GLU A 314 -7.38 -25.00 -15.51
C GLU A 314 -7.45 -25.01 -13.98
N LEU A 315 -7.36 -26.21 -13.37
CA LEU A 315 -7.34 -26.36 -11.92
C LEU A 315 -6.14 -25.65 -11.30
N ARG A 316 -4.97 -25.72 -11.95
CA ARG A 316 -3.76 -25.01 -11.54
C ARG A 316 -3.99 -23.51 -11.55
N ALA A 317 -4.50 -22.95 -12.64
CA ALA A 317 -4.75 -21.52 -12.77
C ALA A 317 -5.73 -21.00 -11.71
N GLU A 318 -6.81 -21.74 -11.44
CA GLU A 318 -7.78 -21.39 -10.40
C GLU A 318 -7.13 -21.39 -9.00
N ARG A 319 -6.31 -22.40 -8.70
CA ARG A 319 -5.59 -22.49 -7.43
C ARG A 319 -4.52 -21.40 -7.30
N ILE A 320 -3.77 -21.10 -8.36
CA ILE A 320 -2.80 -20.00 -8.39
C ILE A 320 -3.48 -18.69 -8.04
N LYS A 321 -4.63 -18.37 -8.66
CA LYS A 321 -5.40 -17.16 -8.36
C LYS A 321 -5.80 -17.10 -6.88
N LYS A 322 -6.37 -18.20 -6.34
CA LYS A 322 -6.73 -18.29 -4.91
C LYS A 322 -5.53 -18.10 -3.97
N ILE A 323 -4.35 -18.60 -4.35
CA ILE A 323 -3.11 -18.38 -3.58
C ILE A 323 -2.77 -16.90 -3.56
N TYR A 324 -2.70 -16.23 -4.72
CA TYR A 324 -2.39 -14.80 -4.78
C TYR A 324 -3.40 -13.94 -4.00
N ASP A 325 -4.70 -14.20 -4.14
CA ASP A 325 -5.76 -13.45 -3.46
C ASP A 325 -5.68 -13.60 -1.92
N SER A 326 -5.32 -14.78 -1.44
CA SER A 326 -5.25 -15.07 0.00
C SER A 326 -3.91 -14.72 0.62
N LEU A 327 -2.81 -14.74 -0.14
CA LEU A 327 -1.43 -14.65 0.37
C LEU A 327 -1.18 -13.49 1.35
N PRO A 328 -1.67 -12.25 1.13
CA PRO A 328 -1.51 -11.15 2.09
C PRO A 328 -2.09 -11.44 3.48
N GLN A 329 -3.12 -12.29 3.56
CA GLN A 329 -3.79 -12.66 4.82
C GLN A 329 -2.92 -13.57 5.71
N MET A 330 -1.80 -14.09 5.18
CA MET A 330 -0.81 -14.86 5.93
C MET A 330 0.01 -13.95 6.87
N ASP A 331 0.09 -12.65 6.56
CA ASP A 331 0.73 -11.67 7.42
C ASP A 331 -0.22 -11.29 8.57
N LEU A 332 -0.04 -11.89 9.74
CA LEU A 332 -0.97 -11.79 10.88
C LEU A 332 -0.92 -10.41 11.57
N HIS A 333 -1.45 -9.38 10.90
CA HIS A 333 -1.62 -8.05 11.47
C HIS A 333 -2.62 -8.08 12.63
N LEU A 334 -2.21 -7.53 13.78
CA LEU A 334 -3.10 -7.34 14.91
C LEU A 334 -4.11 -6.23 14.61
N ILE A 335 -5.39 -6.51 14.87
CA ILE A 335 -6.48 -5.53 14.88
C ILE A 335 -6.90 -5.13 16.30
N LYS A 336 -6.62 -5.99 17.30
CA LYS A 336 -6.92 -5.75 18.72
C LYS A 336 -5.78 -6.21 19.62
N ILE A 337 -5.66 -5.60 20.79
CA ILE A 337 -4.81 -6.09 21.89
C ILE A 337 -5.48 -5.79 23.24
N ASN A 338 -5.62 -6.79 24.11
CA ASN A 338 -6.41 -6.69 25.36
C ASN A 338 -7.80 -6.07 25.12
N ASP A 339 -8.52 -6.55 24.11
CA ASP A 339 -9.86 -6.08 23.71
C ASP A 339 -9.95 -4.61 23.28
N ASN A 340 -8.83 -3.91 23.14
CA ASN A 340 -8.77 -2.56 22.59
C ASN A 340 -8.40 -2.60 21.10
N ASP A 341 -9.13 -1.83 20.29
CA ASP A 341 -8.85 -1.68 18.87
C ASP A 341 -7.51 -0.97 18.62
N ILE A 342 -6.77 -1.46 17.63
CA ILE A 342 -5.61 -0.77 17.08
C ILE A 342 -6.12 0.21 16.02
N PRO A 343 -5.80 1.52 16.10
CA PRO A 343 -6.26 2.50 15.13
C PRO A 343 -5.93 2.10 13.69
N LYS A 344 -6.90 2.31 12.77
CA LYS A 344 -6.70 2.03 11.34
C LYS A 344 -5.46 2.77 10.82
N GLY A 345 -4.59 2.05 10.13
CA GLY A 345 -3.33 2.59 9.58
C GLY A 345 -2.16 2.64 10.58
N LYS A 346 -2.36 2.35 11.88
CA LYS A 346 -1.26 2.32 12.84
C LYS A 346 -0.35 1.10 12.60
N ILE A 347 0.91 1.37 12.26
CA ILE A 347 1.91 0.32 12.06
C ILE A 347 2.58 -0.01 13.41
N LEU A 348 2.43 -1.26 13.84
CA LEU A 348 3.13 -1.78 15.02
C LEU A 348 4.55 -2.23 14.65
N GLU A 349 5.55 -1.73 15.37
CA GLU A 349 6.94 -2.13 15.17
C GLU A 349 7.25 -3.52 15.77
N GLY A 350 8.32 -4.16 15.30
CA GLY A 350 8.71 -5.50 15.77
C GLY A 350 8.97 -5.61 17.28
N SER A 351 9.46 -4.55 17.92
CA SER A 351 9.62 -4.49 19.39
C SER A 351 8.28 -4.62 20.14
N ALA A 352 7.19 -4.08 19.58
CA ALA A 352 5.85 -4.18 20.16
C ALA A 352 5.32 -5.62 20.09
N TYR A 353 5.44 -6.27 18.92
CA TYR A 353 5.09 -7.70 18.78
C TYR A 353 5.89 -8.58 19.73
N ARG A 354 7.20 -8.32 19.87
CA ARG A 354 8.04 -9.02 20.85
C ARG A 354 7.53 -8.85 22.27
N LYS A 355 7.18 -7.63 22.66
CA LYS A 355 6.66 -7.30 23.99
C LYS A 355 5.35 -8.04 24.26
N TYR A 356 4.41 -7.99 23.33
CA TYR A 356 3.12 -8.69 23.45
C TYR A 356 3.27 -10.20 23.52
N ALA A 357 4.17 -10.79 22.73
CA ALA A 357 4.49 -12.20 22.84
C ALA A 357 5.08 -12.57 24.21
N ALA A 358 6.01 -11.77 24.73
CA ALA A 358 6.63 -12.00 26.03
C ALA A 358 5.65 -11.84 27.20
N GLN A 359 4.65 -10.95 27.06
CA GLN A 359 3.58 -10.75 28.03
C GLN A 359 2.48 -11.82 27.93
N GLY A 360 2.56 -12.75 26.98
CA GLY A 360 1.53 -13.77 26.76
C GLY A 360 0.23 -13.24 26.14
N LEU A 361 0.21 -12.01 25.61
CA LEU A 361 -0.99 -11.41 25.01
C LEU A 361 -1.36 -12.01 23.65
N LEU A 362 -0.43 -12.75 23.04
CA LEU A 362 -0.66 -13.43 21.75
C LEU A 362 -1.11 -14.89 21.92
N LYS A 363 -1.25 -15.39 23.16
CA LYS A 363 -1.61 -16.79 23.45
C LYS A 363 -3.02 -17.12 22.95
N GLU A 364 -3.19 -18.24 22.26
CA GLU A 364 -4.46 -18.74 21.73
C GLU A 364 -5.50 -19.02 22.83
N TYR A 365 -5.03 -19.47 23.99
CA TYR A 365 -5.85 -19.82 25.14
C TYR A 365 -5.30 -19.15 26.41
N GLN A 366 -6.22 -18.74 27.28
CA GLN A 366 -5.93 -18.29 28.63
C GLN A 366 -6.48 -19.28 29.64
N GLY A 367 -5.73 -19.47 30.72
CA GLY A 367 -6.13 -20.34 31.81
C GLY A 367 -6.59 -19.54 33.01
N ARG A 368 -7.66 -20.00 33.66
CA ARG A 368 -8.03 -19.57 35.01
C ARG A 368 -8.30 -20.79 35.88
N TYR A 369 -7.97 -20.69 37.17
CA TYR A 369 -8.39 -21.72 38.12
C TYR A 369 -9.88 -21.52 38.42
N ASP A 370 -10.69 -22.53 38.11
CA ASP A 370 -12.08 -22.56 38.54
C ASP A 370 -12.13 -23.17 39.94
N TYR A 371 -12.33 -22.30 40.94
CA TYR A 371 -12.43 -22.69 42.34
C TYR A 371 -13.66 -23.55 42.63
N THR A 372 -14.72 -23.49 41.81
CA THR A 372 -15.91 -24.33 41.98
C THR A 372 -15.66 -25.76 41.50
N GLN A 373 -14.92 -25.93 40.40
CA GLN A 373 -14.58 -27.25 39.85
C GLN A 373 -13.26 -27.81 40.40
N SER A 374 -12.53 -27.02 41.20
CA SER A 374 -11.16 -27.31 41.64
C SER A 374 -10.25 -27.76 40.49
N LYS A 375 -10.39 -27.10 39.33
CA LYS A 375 -9.70 -27.46 38.10
C LYS A 375 -9.24 -26.21 37.36
N TRP A 376 -8.09 -26.33 36.72
CA TRP A 376 -7.63 -25.33 35.76
C TRP A 376 -8.45 -25.44 34.48
N ILE A 377 -9.13 -24.37 34.10
CA ILE A 377 -9.95 -24.29 32.89
C ILE A 377 -9.26 -23.36 31.89
N GLU A 378 -9.08 -23.86 30.67
CA GLU A 378 -8.59 -23.07 29.54
C GLU A 378 -9.79 -22.58 28.72
N TYR A 379 -9.82 -21.28 28.43
CA TYR A 379 -10.77 -20.69 27.51
C TYR A 379 -10.03 -20.00 26.37
N ARG A 380 -10.68 -19.97 25.20
CA ARG A 380 -10.13 -19.34 24.00
C ARG A 380 -10.13 -17.83 24.16
N CYS A 381 -9.05 -17.16 23.77
CA CYS A 381 -8.99 -15.71 23.81
C CYS A 381 -9.89 -15.05 22.75
N SER A 382 -10.17 -13.77 22.95
CA SER A 382 -10.90 -12.93 22.00
C SER A 382 -10.13 -12.73 20.68
N GLU A 383 -10.91 -12.45 19.63
CA GLU A 383 -10.40 -12.17 18.29
C GLU A 383 -9.49 -10.94 18.28
N ARG A 384 -8.36 -11.07 17.58
CA ARG A 384 -7.33 -10.02 17.47
C ARG A 384 -6.62 -9.99 16.12
N TYR A 385 -6.95 -10.92 15.24
CA TYR A 385 -6.52 -10.95 13.84
C TYR A 385 -7.77 -10.92 12.96
N ASN A 386 -7.61 -10.54 11.70
CA ASN A 386 -8.69 -10.71 10.73
C ASN A 386 -8.97 -12.19 10.50
N ILE A 387 -10.26 -12.56 10.46
CA ILE A 387 -10.71 -13.89 10.03
C ILE A 387 -10.41 -14.03 8.54
N SER A 388 -9.75 -15.13 8.17
CA SER A 388 -9.21 -15.33 6.82
C SER A 388 -8.99 -16.80 6.46
N THR A 389 -8.37 -17.04 5.30
CA THR A 389 -7.90 -18.36 4.89
C THR A 389 -6.93 -18.96 5.90
N TYR A 390 -6.05 -18.13 6.48
CA TYR A 390 -4.96 -18.57 7.36
C TYR A 390 -5.25 -18.38 8.85
N SER A 391 -6.25 -17.59 9.23
CA SER A 391 -6.58 -17.32 10.63
C SER A 391 -8.08 -17.44 10.86
N ASP A 392 -8.48 -17.94 12.01
CA ASP A 392 -9.88 -17.90 12.46
C ASP A 392 -10.16 -16.72 13.40
N GLY A 393 -9.29 -15.70 13.38
CA GLY A 393 -9.34 -14.53 14.26
C GLY A 393 -8.46 -14.65 15.50
N VAL A 394 -8.01 -15.87 15.86
CA VAL A 394 -7.16 -16.14 17.03
C VAL A 394 -6.04 -17.13 16.71
N ILE A 395 -6.38 -18.24 16.06
CA ILE A 395 -5.53 -19.40 15.79
C ILE A 395 -5.15 -19.40 14.31
N LEU A 396 -3.85 -19.55 14.04
CA LEU A 396 -3.30 -19.81 12.72
C LEU A 396 -3.69 -21.22 12.28
N LYS A 397 -4.36 -21.30 11.13
CA LYS A 397 -4.67 -22.53 10.40
C LYS A 397 -3.38 -23.06 9.75
N THR A 398 -2.53 -23.69 10.57
CA THR A 398 -1.20 -24.18 10.14
C THR A 398 -1.26 -25.19 8.99
N LEU A 399 -2.37 -25.91 8.83
CA LEU A 399 -2.58 -26.81 7.70
C LEU A 399 -2.67 -26.03 6.37
N GLU A 400 -3.42 -24.93 6.34
CA GLU A 400 -3.53 -24.07 5.16
C GLU A 400 -2.19 -23.42 4.82
N LEU A 401 -1.47 -22.92 5.83
CA LEU A 401 -0.10 -22.42 5.63
C LEU A 401 0.80 -23.47 4.97
N LYS A 402 0.75 -24.72 5.46
CA LYS A 402 1.53 -25.83 4.89
C LYS A 402 1.08 -26.14 3.46
N ASN A 403 -0.22 -26.12 3.17
CA ASN A 403 -0.77 -26.39 1.85
C ASN A 403 -0.28 -25.36 0.83
N THR A 404 -0.41 -24.08 1.15
CA THR A 404 0.04 -22.99 0.27
C THR A 404 1.53 -23.12 -0.05
N ILE A 405 2.37 -23.49 0.92
CA ILE A 405 3.81 -23.72 0.67
C ILE A 405 4.02 -24.90 -0.30
N GLN A 406 3.29 -26.00 -0.10
CA GLN A 406 3.41 -27.20 -0.94
C GLN A 406 2.88 -26.97 -2.35
N GLU A 407 1.77 -26.26 -2.49
CA GLU A 407 1.19 -25.84 -3.77
C GLU A 407 2.12 -24.86 -4.49
N ALA A 408 2.62 -23.83 -3.80
CA ALA A 408 3.57 -22.87 -4.39
C ALA A 408 4.86 -23.54 -4.87
N GLU A 409 5.39 -24.52 -4.12
CA GLU A 409 6.54 -25.33 -4.54
C GLU A 409 6.21 -26.20 -5.76
N ALA A 410 5.03 -26.81 -5.81
CA ALA A 410 4.61 -27.68 -6.92
C ALA A 410 4.25 -26.91 -8.20
N TYR A 411 3.73 -25.69 -8.06
CA TYR A 411 3.32 -24.83 -9.18
C TYR A 411 4.44 -23.86 -9.63
N ASP A 412 5.65 -24.00 -9.09
CA ASP A 412 6.81 -23.15 -9.41
C ASP A 412 6.63 -21.65 -9.09
N LEU A 413 5.82 -21.30 -8.08
CA LEU A 413 5.56 -19.91 -7.68
C LEU A 413 6.67 -19.38 -6.76
N ALA A 414 7.83 -19.06 -7.35
CA ALA A 414 9.01 -18.67 -6.58
C ALA A 414 8.84 -17.33 -5.84
N ASP A 415 8.13 -16.37 -6.43
CA ASP A 415 7.73 -15.11 -5.80
C ASP A 415 6.86 -15.35 -4.55
N VAL A 416 5.90 -16.26 -4.61
CA VAL A 416 5.06 -16.65 -3.46
C VAL A 416 5.93 -17.27 -2.36
N ILE A 417 6.87 -18.16 -2.70
CA ILE A 417 7.82 -18.73 -1.73
C ILE A 417 8.66 -17.62 -1.07
N GLY A 418 9.14 -16.64 -1.85
CA GLY A 418 9.85 -15.47 -1.34
C GLY A 418 9.00 -14.64 -0.36
N LYS A 419 7.73 -14.41 -0.69
CA LYS A 419 6.79 -13.68 0.16
C LYS A 419 6.46 -14.43 1.46
N ILE A 420 6.30 -15.75 1.40
CA ILE A 420 6.11 -16.59 2.61
C ILE A 420 7.38 -16.56 3.48
N ALA A 421 8.57 -16.58 2.87
CA ALA A 421 9.83 -16.44 3.60
C ALA A 421 9.86 -15.10 4.36
N TYR A 422 9.42 -14.01 3.71
CA TYR A 422 9.27 -12.70 4.34
C TYR A 422 8.30 -12.78 5.54
N TYR A 423 7.09 -13.34 5.37
CA TYR A 423 6.13 -13.42 6.47
C TYR A 423 6.67 -14.20 7.67
N LEU A 424 7.36 -15.33 7.45
CA LEU A 424 8.00 -16.09 8.53
C LEU A 424 9.14 -15.33 9.23
N ASP A 425 9.75 -14.36 8.54
CA ASP A 425 10.77 -13.47 9.08
C ASP A 425 10.24 -12.12 9.58
N ALA A 426 8.98 -11.79 9.28
CA ALA A 426 8.31 -10.60 9.77
C ALA A 426 7.88 -10.78 11.23
N PRO A 427 7.85 -9.70 12.03
CA PRO A 427 7.54 -9.79 13.46
C PRO A 427 6.15 -10.36 13.72
N ARG A 428 5.17 -10.09 12.84
CA ARG A 428 3.77 -10.49 12.96
C ARG A 428 3.61 -12.00 13.14
N LEU A 429 4.06 -12.78 12.16
CA LEU A 429 3.97 -14.24 12.20
C LEU A 429 5.05 -14.85 13.10
N ASN A 430 6.27 -14.30 13.11
CA ASN A 430 7.38 -14.81 13.93
C ASN A 430 7.06 -14.76 15.44
N TYR A 431 6.49 -13.65 15.92
CA TYR A 431 6.10 -13.51 17.32
C TYR A 431 4.75 -14.14 17.66
N TYR A 432 3.86 -14.36 16.68
CA TYR A 432 2.71 -15.25 16.88
C TYR A 432 3.18 -16.66 17.28
N PHE A 433 4.10 -17.27 16.51
CA PHE A 433 4.61 -18.61 16.84
C PHE A 433 5.36 -18.62 18.18
N LYS A 434 6.20 -17.62 18.46
CA LYS A 434 6.95 -17.54 19.72
C LYS A 434 6.03 -17.33 20.93
N GLY A 435 5.04 -16.45 20.82
CA GLY A 435 4.08 -16.14 21.89
C GLY A 435 3.17 -17.32 22.24
N ASN A 436 2.96 -18.25 21.29
CA ASN A 436 2.19 -19.48 21.47
C ASN A 436 3.04 -20.71 21.80
N GLU A 437 4.32 -20.54 22.17
CA GLU A 437 5.26 -21.63 22.46
C GLU A 437 5.51 -22.59 21.26
N LYS A 438 5.10 -22.21 20.05
CA LYS A 438 5.22 -22.96 18.79
C LYS A 438 6.53 -22.67 18.05
N SER A 439 7.63 -22.58 18.81
CA SER A 439 8.97 -22.26 18.26
C SER A 439 9.56 -23.39 17.41
N LYS A 440 9.13 -24.65 17.61
CA LYS A 440 9.60 -25.79 16.82
C LYS A 440 8.98 -25.80 15.43
N GLU A 441 7.71 -25.40 15.35
CA GLU A 441 6.90 -25.25 14.15
C GLU A 441 7.45 -24.11 13.29
N LEU A 442 7.74 -22.95 13.90
CA LEU A 442 8.43 -21.84 13.20
C LEU A 442 9.75 -22.30 12.59
N LYS A 443 10.59 -22.99 13.37
CA LYS A 443 11.87 -23.54 12.86
C LYS A 443 11.66 -24.58 11.75
N TYR A 444 10.59 -25.37 11.82
CA TYR A 444 10.24 -26.31 10.78
C TYR A 444 9.92 -25.59 9.46
N TYR A 445 9.02 -24.58 9.49
CA TYR A 445 8.63 -23.84 8.30
C TYR A 445 9.80 -23.04 7.71
N LYS A 446 10.57 -22.34 8.55
CA LYS A 446 11.76 -21.62 8.08
C LYS A 446 12.76 -22.54 7.40
N ARG A 447 13.07 -23.69 8.01
CA ARG A 447 13.94 -24.70 7.41
C ARG A 447 13.37 -25.28 6.12
N TYR A 448 12.04 -25.45 6.03
CA TYR A 448 11.41 -25.98 4.82
C TYR A 448 11.54 -24.98 3.66
N ILE A 449 11.15 -23.73 3.87
CA ILE A 449 11.31 -22.65 2.87
C ILE A 449 12.77 -22.46 2.49
N ARG A 450 13.69 -22.46 3.46
CA ARG A 450 15.13 -22.39 3.18
C ARG A 450 15.61 -23.49 2.25
N ARG A 451 15.14 -24.73 2.42
CA ARG A 451 15.51 -25.83 1.52
C ARG A 451 15.03 -25.62 0.08
N ILE A 452 13.85 -25.02 -0.09
CA ILE A 452 13.31 -24.70 -1.43
C ILE A 452 14.19 -23.63 -2.07
N LEU A 453 14.46 -22.53 -1.37
CA LEU A 453 15.28 -21.43 -1.84
C LEU A 453 16.75 -21.84 -2.09
N ASP A 454 17.37 -22.60 -1.17
CA ASP A 454 18.72 -23.16 -1.36
C ASP A 454 18.77 -24.09 -2.59
N SER A 455 17.66 -24.78 -2.91
CA SER A 455 17.54 -25.62 -4.10
C SER A 455 17.41 -24.78 -5.37
N TYR A 456 16.63 -23.70 -5.35
CA TYR A 456 16.59 -22.75 -6.46
C TYR A 456 17.97 -22.15 -6.70
N GLY A 457 18.69 -21.69 -5.68
CA GLY A 457 20.03 -21.13 -5.88
C GLY A 457 21.01 -22.11 -6.55
N LYS A 458 20.88 -23.41 -6.26
CA LYS A 458 21.75 -24.45 -6.84
C LYS A 458 21.34 -24.93 -8.22
N ASN A 459 20.03 -25.00 -8.49
CA ASN A 459 19.50 -25.73 -9.64
C ASN A 459 18.73 -24.82 -10.63
N ASP A 460 18.25 -23.66 -10.19
CA ASP A 460 17.45 -22.71 -10.97
C ASP A 460 17.66 -21.25 -10.46
N PRO A 461 18.76 -20.59 -10.84
CA PRO A 461 19.11 -19.25 -10.38
C PRO A 461 18.03 -18.19 -10.68
N LYS A 462 17.27 -18.35 -11.77
CA LYS A 462 16.17 -17.43 -12.13
C LYS A 462 15.06 -17.46 -11.08
N LYS A 463 14.60 -18.65 -10.68
CA LYS A 463 13.62 -18.79 -9.59
C LYS A 463 14.17 -18.28 -8.27
N PHE A 464 15.47 -18.47 -8.01
CA PHE A 464 16.09 -17.95 -6.79
C PHE A 464 15.98 -16.44 -6.72
N ILE A 465 16.38 -15.74 -7.79
CA ILE A 465 16.33 -14.27 -7.84
C ILE A 465 14.89 -13.75 -7.81
N GLN A 466 13.95 -14.39 -8.51
CA GLN A 466 12.53 -14.05 -8.42
C GLN A 466 12.01 -14.12 -6.96
N ALA A 467 12.40 -15.16 -6.22
CA ALA A 467 12.05 -15.30 -4.81
C ALA A 467 12.76 -14.25 -3.92
N MET A 468 14.03 -13.95 -4.19
CA MET A 468 14.79 -12.91 -3.47
C MET A 468 14.16 -11.54 -3.67
N LYS A 469 13.73 -11.21 -4.89
CA LYS A 469 13.02 -9.97 -5.19
C LYS A 469 11.75 -9.82 -4.37
N ALA A 470 10.90 -10.85 -4.34
CA ALA A 470 9.68 -10.85 -3.51
C ALA A 470 9.99 -10.77 -2.00
N LEU A 471 11.03 -11.44 -1.53
CA LEU A 471 11.46 -11.44 -0.12
C LEU A 471 11.99 -10.07 0.31
N LEU A 472 13.00 -9.55 -0.39
CA LEU A 472 13.83 -8.44 0.05
C LEU A 472 13.12 -7.08 -0.09
N THR A 473 12.29 -6.92 -1.13
CA THR A 473 11.49 -5.70 -1.34
C THR A 473 10.29 -5.60 -0.39
N SER A 474 9.93 -6.70 0.30
CA SER A 474 8.81 -6.74 1.24
C SER A 474 9.11 -6.15 2.61
N TYR A 475 10.38 -6.07 3.02
CA TYR A 475 10.74 -5.55 4.33
C TYR A 475 10.47 -4.06 4.45
N THR A 476 9.95 -3.66 5.61
CA THR A 476 9.80 -2.26 6.03
C THR A 476 10.71 -1.96 7.22
N LYS A 477 10.96 -0.68 7.50
CA LYS A 477 11.75 -0.23 8.67
C LYS A 477 11.23 -0.74 10.03
N TYR A 478 10.03 -1.31 10.07
CA TYR A 478 9.35 -1.80 11.27
C TYR A 478 9.48 -3.32 11.48
N ASP A 479 10.06 -4.05 10.52
CA ASP A 479 10.03 -5.53 10.46
C ASP A 479 11.22 -6.23 11.16
N TYR A 480 11.93 -5.54 12.04
CA TYR A 480 13.05 -6.10 12.79
C TYR A 480 12.57 -7.10 13.86
N VAL A 481 13.21 -8.29 13.96
CA VAL A 481 12.81 -9.35 14.92
C VAL A 481 13.65 -9.31 16.20
N CYS A 482 13.67 -8.16 16.87
CA CYS A 482 14.30 -8.02 18.18
C CYS A 482 13.71 -6.88 19.00
N LYS A 483 14.31 -6.58 20.17
CA LYS A 483 13.88 -5.46 21.02
C LYS A 483 14.46 -4.11 20.61
N PHE A 484 15.48 -4.09 19.75
CA PHE A 484 16.23 -2.90 19.37
C PHE A 484 15.76 -2.41 18.00
N ARG A 485 15.39 -1.13 17.93
CA ARG A 485 14.77 -0.55 16.74
C ARG A 485 15.73 -0.59 15.55
N GLY A 486 15.23 -1.05 14.41
CA GLY A 486 15.98 -1.07 13.15
C GLY A 486 17.07 -2.14 13.05
N ASN A 487 17.18 -3.07 14.02
CA ASN A 487 18.23 -4.09 14.01
C ASN A 487 17.74 -5.39 13.34
N PHE A 488 18.18 -5.61 12.09
CA PHE A 488 17.76 -6.71 11.22
C PHE A 488 18.67 -7.94 11.30
N GLN A 489 19.73 -7.94 12.11
CA GLN A 489 20.65 -9.09 12.22
C GLN A 489 19.97 -10.39 12.70
N PHE A 490 18.78 -10.29 13.28
CA PHE A 490 17.98 -11.41 13.80
C PHE A 490 16.92 -11.90 12.80
N ASN A 491 16.76 -11.23 11.67
CA ASN A 491 15.94 -11.68 10.55
C ASN A 491 16.72 -12.77 9.80
N GLU A 492 16.24 -14.01 9.90
CA GLU A 492 16.98 -15.22 9.53
C GLU A 492 17.18 -15.32 8.02
N PHE A 493 16.16 -15.02 7.22
CA PHE A 493 16.25 -15.15 5.76
C PHE A 493 17.05 -14.00 5.16
N LEU A 494 16.81 -12.76 5.62
CA LEU A 494 17.60 -11.61 5.21
C LEU A 494 19.08 -11.83 5.50
N LYS A 495 19.42 -12.21 6.74
CA LYS A 495 20.80 -12.51 7.12
C LYS A 495 21.36 -13.67 6.29
N HIS A 496 20.59 -14.73 6.06
CA HIS A 496 21.10 -15.90 5.35
C HIS A 496 21.44 -15.62 3.89
N TYR A 497 20.62 -14.87 3.15
CA TYR A 497 20.83 -14.70 1.71
C TYR A 497 21.68 -13.49 1.35
N LEU A 498 21.63 -12.40 2.10
CA LEU A 498 22.46 -11.22 1.82
C LEU A 498 23.77 -11.19 2.61
N TYR A 499 23.85 -11.95 3.71
CA TYR A 499 24.99 -11.96 4.62
C TYR A 499 25.38 -13.37 5.05
N TYR A 500 25.34 -14.31 4.11
CA TYR A 500 25.68 -15.72 4.29
C TYR A 500 27.04 -15.94 4.94
N ASP A 501 28.07 -15.23 4.48
CA ASP A 501 29.45 -15.36 4.96
C ASP A 501 29.68 -14.68 6.33
N PHE A 502 28.67 -13.99 6.89
CA PHE A 502 28.78 -13.34 8.19
C PHE A 502 28.67 -14.36 9.34
N THR A 503 29.83 -14.77 9.87
CA THR A 503 29.92 -15.80 10.92
C THR A 503 30.16 -15.28 12.34
N GLU A 504 30.25 -13.96 12.53
CA GLU A 504 30.51 -13.37 13.84
C GLU A 504 29.43 -13.77 14.85
N LYS A 505 29.87 -14.05 16.09
CA LYS A 505 28.99 -14.43 17.19
C LYS A 505 29.11 -13.42 18.33
N PRO A 506 28.04 -13.20 19.11
CA PRO A 506 28.12 -12.36 20.29
C PRO A 506 29.18 -12.90 21.26
N PRO A 507 29.89 -12.01 21.99
CA PRO A 507 30.78 -12.40 23.08
C PRO A 507 30.11 -13.37 24.06
N ILE A 508 30.87 -14.37 24.51
CA ILE A 508 30.43 -15.44 25.44
C ILE A 508 31.08 -15.18 26.81
N GLY A 509 30.41 -15.56 27.90
CA GLY A 509 30.87 -15.35 29.29
C GLY A 509 30.05 -14.30 30.03
N TRP A 510 29.89 -14.46 31.35
CA TRP A 510 29.15 -13.49 32.17
C TRP A 510 29.94 -12.20 32.35
N GLU A 511 31.28 -12.30 32.39
CA GLU A 511 32.22 -11.18 32.37
C GLU A 511 32.10 -10.28 31.14
N ASN A 512 31.58 -10.80 30.02
CA ASN A 512 31.40 -10.08 28.77
C ASN A 512 29.97 -9.53 28.59
N TRP A 513 29.17 -9.43 29.65
CA TRP A 513 27.75 -9.04 29.53
C TRP A 513 27.56 -7.68 28.84
N GLN A 514 28.43 -6.70 29.11
CA GLN A 514 28.34 -5.36 28.52
C GLN A 514 28.69 -5.38 27.02
N ALA A 515 29.79 -6.04 26.65
CA ALA A 515 30.17 -6.24 25.25
C ALA A 515 29.09 -7.01 24.47
N ARG A 516 28.50 -8.03 25.10
CA ARG A 516 27.37 -8.79 24.55
C ARG A 516 26.12 -7.93 24.39
N SER A 517 25.80 -7.07 25.36
CA SER A 517 24.68 -6.14 25.27
C SER A 517 24.87 -5.17 24.11
N ASN A 518 26.05 -4.56 24.01
CA ASN A 518 26.41 -3.65 22.92
C ASN A 518 26.33 -4.34 21.55
N TRP A 519 26.79 -5.58 21.45
CA TRP A 519 26.69 -6.37 20.22
C TRP A 519 25.23 -6.61 19.82
N MET A 520 24.37 -6.94 20.79
CA MET A 520 22.95 -7.22 20.55
C MET A 520 22.15 -5.97 20.18
N GLU A 521 22.54 -4.81 20.71
CA GLU A 521 21.89 -3.52 20.44
C GLU A 521 22.18 -3.03 19.02
N ASN A 522 23.45 -3.14 18.59
CA ASN A 522 23.89 -2.66 17.30
C ASN A 522 23.60 -3.68 16.18
N ASP A 523 23.17 -3.19 15.01
CA ASP A 523 23.04 -4.02 13.82
C ASP A 523 24.42 -4.26 13.19
N GLN A 524 25.00 -5.45 13.41
CA GLN A 524 26.33 -5.76 12.88
C GLN A 524 26.35 -5.77 11.35
N LEU A 525 25.22 -6.03 10.69
CA LEU A 525 25.13 -6.04 9.23
C LEU A 525 25.51 -4.67 8.64
N MET A 526 25.16 -3.60 9.35
CA MET A 526 25.48 -2.22 8.96
C MET A 526 26.95 -1.85 9.14
N ARG A 527 27.76 -2.65 9.85
CA ARG A 527 29.22 -2.43 10.01
C ARG A 527 30.08 -3.19 9.00
N LEU A 528 29.54 -4.22 8.37
CA LEU A 528 30.28 -5.05 7.40
C LEU A 528 30.78 -4.26 6.19
N GLN A 529 31.95 -4.62 5.68
CA GLN A 529 32.50 -4.07 4.44
C GLN A 529 32.69 -5.23 3.45
N GLY A 530 32.22 -5.07 2.22
CA GLY A 530 32.33 -6.08 1.15
C GLY A 530 31.07 -6.93 0.94
N ARG A 531 31.23 -7.97 0.11
CA ARG A 531 30.18 -8.90 -0.34
C ARG A 531 30.10 -10.13 0.56
N TYR A 532 28.90 -10.52 0.98
CA TYR A 532 28.65 -11.63 1.92
C TYR A 532 27.50 -12.54 1.50
N GLU A 533 26.86 -12.26 0.38
CA GLU A 533 25.64 -12.91 -0.08
C GLU A 533 25.83 -14.39 -0.45
N PHE A 534 24.75 -15.14 -0.35
CA PHE A 534 24.70 -16.55 -0.72
C PHE A 534 24.90 -16.69 -2.23
N MET A 535 25.91 -17.47 -2.64
CA MET A 535 26.25 -17.74 -4.04
C MET A 535 26.40 -16.47 -4.90
N LYS A 536 27.46 -15.69 -4.62
CA LYS A 536 27.77 -14.38 -5.23
C LYS A 536 27.56 -14.31 -6.75
N GLU A 537 28.00 -15.34 -7.47
CA GLU A 537 27.91 -15.46 -8.94
C GLU A 537 26.48 -15.32 -9.47
N ILE A 538 25.46 -15.77 -8.72
CA ILE A 538 24.06 -15.63 -9.14
C ILE A 538 23.70 -14.14 -9.23
N TRP A 539 24.08 -13.36 -8.23
CA TRP A 539 23.78 -11.93 -8.18
C TRP A 539 24.52 -11.17 -9.28
N ASP A 540 25.77 -11.56 -9.59
CA ASP A 540 26.54 -11.00 -10.70
C ASP A 540 25.92 -11.24 -12.07
N ASN A 541 25.21 -12.36 -12.23
CA ASN A 541 24.51 -12.69 -13.47
C ASN A 541 23.10 -12.06 -13.57
N HIS A 542 22.66 -11.35 -12.52
CA HIS A 542 21.31 -10.84 -12.37
C HIS A 542 21.31 -9.37 -11.86
N LEU A 543 22.20 -8.54 -12.40
CA LEU A 543 22.36 -7.15 -11.94
C LEU A 543 21.10 -6.28 -12.17
N GLU A 544 20.32 -6.55 -13.21
CA GLU A 544 19.00 -5.94 -13.44
C GLU A 544 18.06 -6.16 -12.25
N ASP A 545 17.94 -7.42 -11.81
CA ASP A 545 17.13 -7.78 -10.66
C ASP A 545 17.69 -7.16 -9.35
N VAL A 546 19.02 -7.04 -9.22
CA VAL A 546 19.67 -6.38 -8.07
C VAL A 546 19.30 -4.90 -7.98
N LEU A 547 19.28 -4.20 -9.12
CA LEU A 547 18.83 -2.80 -9.18
C LEU A 547 17.36 -2.65 -8.86
N GLU A 548 16.52 -3.53 -9.39
CA GLU A 548 15.10 -3.49 -9.10
C GLU A 548 14.83 -3.76 -7.61
N ILE A 549 15.60 -4.66 -6.99
CA ILE A 549 15.57 -4.84 -5.55
C ILE A 549 16.01 -3.56 -4.84
N ALA A 550 17.08 -2.91 -5.30
CA ALA A 550 17.57 -1.68 -4.69
C ALA A 550 16.57 -0.52 -4.79
N SER A 551 15.90 -0.35 -5.92
CA SER A 551 14.92 0.73 -6.13
C SER A 551 13.64 0.54 -5.30
N LEU A 552 13.26 -0.71 -5.01
CA LEU A 552 12.04 -1.04 -4.27
C LEU A 552 12.29 -1.31 -2.77
N ALA A 553 13.53 -1.55 -2.35
CA ALA A 553 13.88 -1.86 -0.97
C ALA A 553 13.67 -0.67 -0.03
N LYS A 554 13.12 -0.95 1.16
CA LYS A 554 12.77 0.08 2.16
C LYS A 554 13.64 0.04 3.41
N ILE A 555 14.71 -0.76 3.40
CA ILE A 555 15.60 -0.96 4.54
C ILE A 555 17.07 -0.95 4.14
N ASN A 556 17.89 -0.27 4.94
CA ASN A 556 19.31 -0.06 4.67
C ASN A 556 20.15 -1.35 4.55
N PRO A 557 19.90 -2.45 5.29
CA PRO A 557 20.65 -3.69 5.09
C PRO A 557 20.52 -4.24 3.65
N VAL A 558 19.34 -4.17 3.05
CA VAL A 558 19.16 -4.62 1.65
C VAL A 558 19.90 -3.69 0.69
N LEU A 559 19.68 -2.38 0.81
CA LEU A 559 20.35 -1.36 -0.02
C LEU A 559 21.88 -1.45 0.06
N LYS A 560 22.40 -1.71 1.26
CA LYS A 560 23.83 -1.92 1.49
C LYS A 560 24.36 -3.17 0.79
N ALA A 561 23.64 -4.28 0.84
CA ALA A 561 24.05 -5.48 0.13
C ALA A 561 24.06 -5.24 -1.39
N CYS A 562 23.01 -4.63 -1.94
CA CYS A 562 22.97 -4.23 -3.35
C CYS A 562 24.13 -3.31 -3.73
N TYR A 563 24.48 -2.34 -2.88
CA TYR A 563 25.65 -1.48 -3.07
C TYR A 563 26.95 -2.27 -3.25
N TYR A 564 27.27 -3.21 -2.36
CA TYR A 564 28.51 -3.98 -2.52
C TYR A 564 28.47 -4.95 -3.69
N ILE A 565 27.30 -5.49 -4.04
CA ILE A 565 27.14 -6.31 -5.24
C ILE A 565 27.47 -5.47 -6.47
N MET A 566 26.81 -4.31 -6.64
CA MET A 566 27.04 -3.41 -7.78
C MET A 566 28.48 -2.88 -7.81
N LYS A 567 29.03 -2.46 -6.67
CA LYS A 567 30.37 -1.88 -6.58
C LYS A 567 31.49 -2.86 -6.97
N ALA A 568 31.34 -4.14 -6.64
CA ALA A 568 32.40 -5.12 -6.79
C ALA A 568 32.16 -6.15 -7.92
N SER A 569 31.03 -6.07 -8.64
CA SER A 569 30.78 -6.93 -9.80
C SER A 569 31.58 -6.45 -11.00
N GLU A 570 32.33 -7.34 -11.64
CA GLU A 570 33.08 -7.03 -12.86
C GLU A 570 32.15 -6.69 -14.04
N LYS A 571 30.92 -7.19 -14.01
CA LYS A 571 29.89 -6.94 -15.04
C LYS A 571 29.14 -5.62 -14.84
N ALA A 572 29.30 -4.97 -13.68
CA ALA A 572 28.54 -3.78 -13.36
C ALA A 572 28.84 -2.62 -14.31
N ASN A 573 30.10 -2.40 -14.69
CA ASN A 573 30.46 -1.25 -15.54
C ASN A 573 29.79 -1.30 -16.92
N GLU A 574 29.81 -2.46 -17.59
CA GLU A 574 29.13 -2.65 -18.88
C GLU A 574 27.62 -2.46 -18.74
N PHE A 575 27.05 -3.06 -17.69
CA PHE A 575 25.62 -2.96 -17.40
C PHE A 575 25.18 -1.52 -17.10
N ILE A 576 25.95 -0.79 -16.29
CA ILE A 576 25.68 0.60 -15.91
C ILE A 576 25.77 1.55 -17.10
N ASN A 577 26.71 1.32 -18.02
CA ASN A 577 26.83 2.15 -19.22
C ASN A 577 25.55 2.15 -20.06
N ASN A 578 24.80 1.05 -20.06
CA ASN A 578 23.56 0.89 -20.81
C ASN A 578 22.32 1.45 -20.10
N MET A 579 22.40 1.88 -18.84
CA MET A 579 21.25 2.44 -18.12
C MET A 579 20.80 3.79 -18.66
N SER A 580 19.50 4.06 -18.62
CA SER A 580 18.94 5.37 -18.95
C SER A 580 19.28 6.42 -17.88
N TYR A 581 19.28 7.70 -18.26
CA TYR A 581 19.45 8.80 -17.29
C TYR A 581 18.36 8.79 -16.21
N LYS A 582 17.13 8.38 -16.57
CA LYS A 582 16.01 8.26 -15.63
C LYS A 582 16.28 7.24 -14.53
N GLU A 583 16.83 6.09 -14.88
CA GLU A 583 17.19 5.05 -13.90
C GLU A 583 18.34 5.50 -13.00
N LEU A 584 19.36 6.16 -13.58
CA LEU A 584 20.48 6.70 -12.82
C LEU A 584 20.05 7.76 -11.80
N VAL A 585 19.18 8.69 -12.20
CA VAL A 585 18.61 9.72 -11.30
C VAL A 585 17.79 9.07 -10.19
N ALA A 586 16.89 8.13 -10.52
CA ALA A 586 16.08 7.45 -9.50
C ALA A 586 16.94 6.72 -8.45
N LEU A 587 18.06 6.12 -8.85
CA LEU A 587 18.99 5.45 -7.93
C LEU A 587 19.86 6.44 -7.13
N ALA A 588 20.24 7.56 -7.74
CA ALA A 588 20.97 8.65 -7.07
C ALA A 588 20.11 9.34 -6.00
N GLU A 589 18.78 9.26 -6.09
CA GLU A 589 17.85 9.79 -5.08
C GLU A 589 17.63 8.86 -3.88
N GLY A 590 18.20 7.65 -3.91
CA GLY A 590 17.97 6.60 -2.92
C GLY A 590 18.32 7.01 -1.48
N SER A 591 17.66 6.38 -0.51
CA SER A 591 17.84 6.73 0.92
C SER A 591 19.15 6.24 1.55
N TYR A 592 19.89 5.36 0.87
CA TYR A 592 21.17 4.84 1.35
C TYR A 592 22.33 5.57 0.67
N GLU A 593 22.90 6.52 1.40
CA GLU A 593 23.88 7.50 0.91
C GLU A 593 25.06 6.89 0.11
N PRO A 594 25.71 5.78 0.52
CA PRO A 594 26.79 5.21 -0.30
C PRO A 594 26.36 4.72 -1.69
N LEU A 595 25.13 4.19 -1.81
CA LEU A 595 24.57 3.76 -3.09
C LEU A 595 24.16 4.96 -3.93
N ALA A 596 23.48 5.93 -3.31
CA ALA A 596 23.07 7.17 -3.95
C ALA A 596 24.28 7.93 -4.52
N ASN A 597 25.33 8.11 -3.73
CA ASN A 597 26.56 8.79 -4.17
C ASN A 597 27.26 8.03 -5.31
N MET A 598 27.31 6.70 -5.26
CA MET A 598 27.87 5.91 -6.36
C MET A 598 27.11 6.16 -7.68
N PHE A 599 25.78 6.18 -7.65
CA PHE A 599 24.98 6.45 -8.85
C PHE A 599 25.02 7.91 -9.29
N LYS A 600 25.18 8.84 -8.34
CA LYS A 600 25.42 10.25 -8.63
C LYS A 600 26.76 10.46 -9.35
N ASP A 601 27.84 9.83 -8.88
CA ASP A 601 29.15 9.89 -9.53
C ASP A 601 29.08 9.30 -10.95
N LEU A 602 28.38 8.17 -11.11
CA LEU A 602 28.15 7.55 -12.42
C LEU A 602 27.31 8.44 -13.35
N LEU A 603 26.27 9.10 -12.82
CA LEU A 603 25.46 10.06 -13.56
C LEU A 603 26.31 11.23 -14.04
N CYS A 604 27.13 11.83 -13.17
CA CYS A 604 28.05 12.92 -13.55
C CYS A 604 29.02 12.46 -14.64
N ASN A 605 29.71 11.33 -14.45
CA ASN A 605 30.65 10.79 -15.43
C ASN A 605 29.98 10.54 -16.79
N LYS A 606 28.72 10.05 -16.80
CA LYS A 606 27.98 9.80 -18.03
C LYS A 606 27.51 11.10 -18.69
N LEU A 607 27.16 12.12 -17.92
CA LEU A 607 26.80 13.45 -18.43
C LEU A 607 28.02 14.18 -19.00
N ASP A 608 29.20 14.05 -18.38
CA ASP A 608 30.43 14.74 -18.81
C ASP A 608 30.86 14.42 -20.24
N VAL A 609 30.47 13.24 -20.75
CA VAL A 609 30.74 12.82 -22.14
C VAL A 609 29.74 13.42 -23.14
N VAL A 610 28.58 13.91 -22.67
CA VAL A 610 27.55 14.52 -23.52
C VAL A 610 27.94 15.97 -23.81
N ASN A 611 28.28 16.27 -25.07
CA ASN A 611 28.73 17.59 -25.50
C ASN A 611 27.61 18.47 -26.08
N THR A 612 26.47 17.88 -26.44
CA THR A 612 25.32 18.55 -27.03
C THR A 612 24.17 18.58 -26.04
N PHE A 613 23.46 19.70 -25.95
CA PHE A 613 22.29 19.81 -25.10
C PHE A 613 21.17 18.87 -25.59
N GLU A 614 20.67 18.03 -24.69
CA GLU A 614 19.54 17.14 -24.93
C GLU A 614 18.44 17.43 -23.91
N THR A 615 17.28 17.89 -24.41
CA THR A 615 16.14 18.28 -23.56
C THR A 615 15.64 17.14 -22.69
N GLU A 616 15.57 15.91 -23.21
CA GLU A 616 15.06 14.76 -22.45
C GLU A 616 15.90 14.47 -21.20
N ILE A 617 17.23 14.61 -21.31
CA ILE A 617 18.15 14.48 -20.17
C ILE A 617 17.88 15.59 -19.17
N MET A 618 17.76 16.84 -19.64
CA MET A 618 17.54 17.99 -18.78
C MET A 618 16.22 17.87 -18.00
N LEU A 619 15.12 17.50 -18.66
CA LEU A 619 13.81 17.31 -18.01
C LEU A 619 13.87 16.22 -16.93
N VAL A 620 14.58 15.12 -17.17
CA VAL A 620 14.77 14.06 -16.17
C VAL A 620 15.50 14.59 -14.94
N LEU A 621 16.59 15.35 -15.12
CA LEU A 621 17.34 15.93 -14.00
C LEU A 621 16.51 16.98 -13.24
N MET A 622 15.79 17.83 -13.97
CA MET A 622 14.93 18.87 -13.38
C MET A 622 13.78 18.29 -12.58
N SER A 623 13.22 17.14 -12.99
CA SER A 623 12.11 16.47 -12.30
C SER A 623 12.46 15.89 -10.92
N SER A 624 13.77 15.80 -10.60
CA SER A 624 14.23 15.31 -9.31
C SER A 624 13.74 16.19 -8.15
N PRO A 625 13.45 15.65 -6.96
CA PRO A 625 13.23 16.44 -5.75
C PRO A 625 14.53 16.81 -5.01
N LYS A 626 15.70 16.35 -5.48
CA LYS A 626 16.99 16.54 -4.78
C LYS A 626 17.76 17.75 -5.33
N GLU A 627 18.08 18.69 -4.45
CA GLU A 627 18.90 19.87 -4.77
C GLU A 627 20.25 19.50 -5.40
N GLU A 628 20.85 18.40 -4.96
CA GLU A 628 22.11 17.90 -5.53
C GLU A 628 21.99 17.53 -7.02
N ILE A 629 20.84 16.97 -7.44
CA ILE A 629 20.59 16.67 -8.85
C ILE A 629 20.25 17.94 -9.61
N HIS A 630 19.60 18.93 -8.99
CA HIS A 630 19.39 20.25 -9.59
C HIS A 630 20.70 20.96 -9.90
N ASN A 631 21.71 20.84 -9.02
CA ASN A 631 23.04 21.38 -9.27
C ASN A 631 23.70 20.71 -10.48
N ILE A 632 23.57 19.38 -10.60
CA ILE A 632 24.04 18.65 -11.79
C ILE A 632 23.30 19.12 -13.05
N ALA A 633 21.98 19.37 -12.98
CA ALA A 633 21.21 19.90 -14.10
C ALA A 633 21.70 21.29 -14.54
N LYS A 634 21.97 22.19 -13.59
CA LYS A 634 22.52 23.53 -13.86
C LYS A 634 23.91 23.46 -14.50
N GLU A 635 24.79 22.58 -14.01
CA GLU A 635 26.11 22.34 -14.60
C GLU A 635 26.01 21.79 -16.02
N PHE A 636 25.12 20.82 -16.25
CA PHE A 636 24.86 20.26 -17.58
C PHE A 636 24.38 21.32 -18.58
N MET A 637 23.40 22.14 -18.18
CA MET A 637 22.86 23.24 -19.00
C MET A 637 23.94 24.26 -19.38
N ASN A 638 24.73 24.70 -18.39
CA ASN A 638 25.79 25.68 -18.61
C ASN A 638 26.91 25.13 -19.51
N ARG A 639 27.34 23.88 -19.29
CA ARG A 639 28.43 23.26 -20.06
C ARG A 639 28.05 23.02 -21.52
N THR A 640 26.80 22.67 -21.77
CA THR A 640 26.30 22.42 -23.14
C THR A 640 25.80 23.68 -23.84
N ASN A 641 25.81 24.84 -23.15
CA ASN A 641 25.19 26.08 -23.60
C ASN A 641 23.75 25.85 -24.10
N GLY A 642 23.00 25.06 -23.32
CA GLY A 642 21.67 24.60 -23.69
C GLY A 642 20.66 25.72 -23.81
N ALA A 643 19.64 25.50 -24.63
CA ALA A 643 18.49 26.38 -24.77
C ALA A 643 17.25 25.52 -25.04
N PHE A 644 16.11 25.93 -24.48
CA PHE A 644 14.84 25.22 -24.69
C PHE A 644 14.14 25.78 -25.92
N SER A 645 13.71 24.89 -26.83
CA SER A 645 12.81 25.29 -27.91
C SER A 645 11.41 25.59 -27.38
N ALA A 646 10.58 26.21 -28.21
CA ALA A 646 9.15 26.41 -27.94
C ALA A 646 8.44 25.11 -27.49
N LYS A 647 8.76 23.96 -28.11
CA LYS A 647 8.16 22.67 -27.74
C LYS A 647 8.66 22.18 -26.39
N ASP A 648 9.93 22.40 -26.09
CA ASP A 648 10.56 21.97 -24.85
C ASP A 648 10.03 22.76 -23.64
N LEU A 649 9.75 24.05 -23.81
CA LEU A 649 9.15 24.87 -22.76
C LEU A 649 7.75 24.39 -22.36
N VAL A 650 6.95 23.90 -23.32
CA VAL A 650 5.66 23.26 -23.01
C VAL A 650 5.86 21.95 -22.24
N ALA A 651 6.89 21.18 -22.56
CA ALA A 651 7.24 19.98 -21.78
C ALA A 651 7.70 20.36 -20.37
N LEU A 652 8.41 21.48 -20.21
CA LEU A 652 8.83 22.00 -18.90
C LEU A 652 7.63 22.41 -18.05
N MET A 653 6.60 23.01 -18.65
CA MET A 653 5.36 23.38 -17.95
C MET A 653 4.59 22.18 -17.38
N LEU A 654 4.89 20.95 -17.82
CA LEU A 654 4.28 19.73 -17.29
C LEU A 654 5.02 19.16 -16.06
N LEU A 655 6.13 19.76 -15.64
CA LEU A 655 6.85 19.32 -14.44
C LEU A 655 6.13 19.78 -13.16
N GLU A 656 5.93 18.86 -12.22
CA GLU A 656 5.31 19.16 -10.92
C GLU A 656 6.12 20.16 -10.07
N ASN A 657 7.42 20.27 -10.31
CA ASN A 657 8.34 21.12 -9.57
C ASN A 657 8.86 22.33 -10.40
N LEU A 658 8.09 22.79 -11.39
CA LEU A 658 8.43 23.93 -12.24
C LEU A 658 8.81 25.18 -11.45
N ASP A 659 8.19 25.43 -10.30
CA ASP A 659 8.44 26.62 -9.48
C ASP A 659 9.90 26.74 -9.00
N ILE A 660 10.61 25.62 -8.85
CA ILE A 660 12.05 25.62 -8.52
C ILE A 660 12.88 26.22 -9.67
N TRP A 661 12.36 26.12 -10.90
CA TRP A 661 13.02 26.49 -12.15
C TRP A 661 12.44 27.76 -12.77
N ILE A 662 11.76 28.58 -11.98
CA ILE A 662 11.03 29.75 -12.49
C ILE A 662 11.93 30.77 -13.20
N ASP A 663 13.12 31.02 -12.68
CA ASP A 663 14.07 31.96 -13.28
C ASP A 663 14.54 31.46 -14.65
N LEU A 664 14.87 30.16 -14.75
CA LEU A 664 15.28 29.53 -16.01
C LEU A 664 14.14 29.54 -17.03
N PHE A 665 12.92 29.23 -16.59
CA PHE A 665 11.73 29.28 -17.44
C PHE A 665 11.46 30.70 -17.94
N LYS A 666 11.56 31.70 -17.06
CA LYS A 666 11.42 33.12 -17.39
C LYS A 666 12.45 33.56 -18.42
N GLU A 667 13.72 33.29 -18.19
CA GLU A 667 14.80 33.65 -19.12
C GLU A 667 14.59 32.98 -20.49
N SER A 668 14.20 31.71 -20.49
CA SER A 668 13.97 30.96 -21.72
C SER A 668 12.78 31.50 -22.52
N ILE A 669 11.65 31.79 -21.89
CA ILE A 669 10.49 32.41 -22.57
C ILE A 669 10.81 33.82 -23.07
N LEU A 670 11.51 34.62 -22.27
CA LEU A 670 11.89 35.97 -22.66
C LEU A 670 12.91 35.99 -23.80
N SER A 671 13.71 34.93 -23.95
CA SER A 671 14.68 34.79 -25.06
C SER A 671 14.05 34.47 -26.43
N LEU A 672 12.86 33.86 -26.46
CA LEU A 672 12.18 33.50 -27.73
C LEU A 672 11.93 34.73 -28.59
N ASP A 673 12.20 34.65 -29.89
CA ASP A 673 11.74 35.70 -30.81
C ASP A 673 10.20 35.65 -30.99
N SER A 674 9.65 36.61 -31.74
CA SER A 674 8.20 36.70 -31.95
C SER A 674 7.60 35.47 -32.67
N ASN A 675 8.32 34.86 -33.61
CA ASN A 675 7.86 33.68 -34.35
C ASN A 675 7.98 32.41 -33.50
N GLU A 676 9.07 32.27 -32.75
CA GLU A 676 9.27 31.19 -31.78
C GLU A 676 8.23 31.24 -30.67
N TYR A 677 7.91 32.43 -30.15
CA TYR A 677 6.84 32.62 -29.18
C TYR A 677 5.46 32.28 -29.76
N CYS A 678 5.18 32.64 -31.02
CA CYS A 678 3.96 32.20 -31.71
C CYS A 678 3.87 30.66 -31.77
N ASN A 679 4.98 29.98 -32.07
CA ASN A 679 5.03 28.51 -32.06
C ASN A 679 4.84 27.92 -30.66
N PHE A 680 5.37 28.56 -29.61
CA PHE A 680 5.15 28.18 -28.22
C PHE A 680 3.66 28.24 -27.86
N VAL A 681 2.99 29.35 -28.19
CA VAL A 681 1.55 29.51 -27.96
C VAL A 681 0.73 28.43 -28.69
N LYS A 682 1.03 28.18 -29.98
CA LYS A 682 0.38 27.10 -30.75
C LYS A 682 0.62 25.73 -30.10
N THR A 683 1.82 25.48 -29.56
CA THR A 683 2.16 24.20 -28.93
C THR A 683 1.43 24.00 -27.60
N ILE A 684 1.23 25.06 -26.81
CA ILE A 684 0.38 25.03 -25.61
C ILE A 684 -1.03 24.61 -26.00
N ILE A 685 -1.62 25.28 -26.99
CA ILE A 685 -2.98 25.03 -27.47
C ILE A 685 -3.14 23.57 -27.91
N ASN A 686 -2.22 23.09 -28.75
CA ASN A 686 -2.23 21.70 -29.24
C ASN A 686 -1.95 20.65 -28.15
N SER A 687 -1.51 21.06 -26.96
CA SER A 687 -1.20 20.17 -25.83
C SER A 687 -2.26 20.21 -24.71
N SER A 688 -3.41 20.83 -24.95
CA SER A 688 -4.50 21.00 -23.96
C SER A 688 -4.89 19.69 -23.26
N GLU A 689 -5.05 18.59 -23.99
CA GLU A 689 -5.38 17.27 -23.44
C GLU A 689 -4.31 16.75 -22.47
N LYS A 690 -3.03 17.04 -22.74
CA LYS A 690 -1.93 16.60 -21.86
C LYS A 690 -2.02 17.28 -20.51
N PHE A 691 -2.24 18.60 -20.49
CA PHE A 691 -2.39 19.38 -19.26
C PHE A 691 -3.62 18.96 -18.42
N ILE A 692 -4.72 18.57 -19.09
CA ILE A 692 -5.91 18.03 -18.42
C ILE A 692 -5.60 16.68 -17.78
N ASN A 693 -4.96 15.78 -18.53
CA ASN A 693 -4.62 14.43 -18.06
C ASN A 693 -3.61 14.44 -16.91
N SER A 694 -2.69 15.41 -16.89
CA SER A 694 -1.72 15.60 -15.81
C SER A 694 -2.27 16.43 -14.64
N ASN A 695 -3.49 16.97 -14.73
CA ASN A 695 -4.08 17.88 -13.74
C ASN A 695 -3.13 19.02 -13.34
N THR A 696 -2.43 19.58 -14.34
CA THR A 696 -1.41 20.61 -14.11
C THR A 696 -2.06 21.96 -13.83
N ASP A 697 -1.75 22.51 -12.65
CA ASP A 697 -2.00 23.91 -12.30
C ASP A 697 -0.67 24.66 -12.25
N ILE A 698 -0.69 25.97 -12.52
CA ILE A 698 0.52 26.80 -12.57
C ILE A 698 0.44 27.93 -11.54
N SER A 699 1.57 28.24 -10.92
CA SER A 699 1.69 29.30 -9.92
C SER A 699 1.41 30.67 -10.51
N LYS A 700 1.12 31.64 -9.62
CA LYS A 700 0.81 33.01 -10.03
C LYS A 700 2.00 33.65 -10.76
N GLU A 701 3.21 33.38 -10.30
CA GLU A 701 4.45 33.89 -10.87
C GLU A 701 4.67 33.36 -12.30
N ILE A 702 4.35 32.08 -12.56
CA ILE A 702 4.38 31.51 -13.92
C ILE A 702 3.33 32.15 -14.82
N LYS A 703 2.11 32.41 -14.31
CA LYS A 703 1.09 33.16 -15.05
C LYS A 703 1.55 34.57 -15.41
N GLU A 704 2.20 35.27 -14.48
CA GLU A 704 2.75 36.61 -14.72
C GLU A 704 3.84 36.60 -15.81
N ILE A 705 4.72 35.59 -15.83
CA ILE A 705 5.74 35.41 -16.88
C ILE A 705 5.09 35.21 -18.26
N LEU A 706 4.07 34.35 -18.33
CA LEU A 706 3.32 34.10 -19.55
C LEU A 706 2.64 35.38 -20.05
N SER A 707 1.98 36.11 -19.14
CA SER A 707 1.28 37.36 -19.40
C SER A 707 2.19 38.44 -19.99
N ILE A 708 3.33 38.70 -19.36
CA ILE A 708 4.31 39.70 -19.84
C ILE A 708 4.80 39.38 -21.26
N SER A 709 4.94 38.10 -21.57
CA SER A 709 5.51 37.65 -22.84
C SER A 709 4.54 37.73 -24.02
N THR A 710 3.23 37.85 -23.76
CA THR A 710 2.19 37.91 -24.80
C THR A 710 2.36 39.11 -25.74
N ASN A 711 3.00 40.21 -25.31
CA ASN A 711 3.26 41.38 -26.15
C ASN A 711 4.09 41.06 -27.41
N LYS A 712 4.87 39.96 -27.41
CA LYS A 712 5.63 39.51 -28.58
C LYS A 712 4.76 39.20 -29.80
N ILE A 713 3.47 38.90 -29.57
CA ILE A 713 2.47 38.66 -30.62
C ILE A 713 2.13 39.93 -31.41
N GLN A 714 2.39 41.12 -30.88
CA GLN A 714 2.18 42.36 -31.65
C GLN A 714 3.11 42.47 -32.86
N ASN A 715 4.29 41.84 -32.80
CA ASN A 715 5.35 41.98 -33.79
C ASN A 715 5.36 40.89 -34.88
N ILE A 716 4.49 39.87 -34.79
CA ILE A 716 4.35 38.85 -35.85
C ILE A 716 3.56 39.37 -37.06
N SER A 717 3.69 38.70 -38.20
CA SER A 717 3.03 39.12 -39.43
C SER A 717 1.49 39.08 -39.31
N LYS A 718 0.81 39.91 -40.11
CA LYS A 718 -0.66 40.02 -40.08
C LYS A 718 -1.34 38.68 -40.38
N ASP A 719 -0.82 37.92 -41.35
CA ASP A 719 -1.36 36.60 -41.73
C ASP A 719 -1.15 35.56 -40.61
N GLU A 720 -0.03 35.63 -39.87
CA GLU A 720 0.19 34.75 -38.72
C GLU A 720 -0.69 35.11 -37.53
N LYS A 721 -0.95 36.40 -37.28
CA LYS A 721 -1.94 36.85 -36.28
C LYS A 721 -3.33 36.34 -36.63
N GLU A 722 -3.75 36.47 -37.88
CA GLU A 722 -5.04 36.00 -38.38
C GLU A 722 -5.21 34.49 -38.13
N ASN A 723 -4.23 33.70 -38.53
CA ASN A 723 -4.23 32.24 -38.34
C ASN A 723 -4.24 31.84 -36.85
N LEU A 724 -3.44 32.52 -36.01
CA LEU A 724 -3.36 32.24 -34.58
C LEU A 724 -4.68 32.54 -33.86
N ILE A 725 -5.26 33.71 -34.09
CA ILE A 725 -6.53 34.13 -33.48
C ILE A 725 -7.67 33.25 -33.95
N SER A 726 -7.74 32.94 -35.25
CA SER A 726 -8.75 32.02 -35.79
C SER A 726 -8.68 30.62 -35.14
N SER A 727 -7.45 30.11 -34.95
CA SER A 727 -7.24 28.82 -34.27
C SER A 727 -7.67 28.89 -32.80
N MET A 728 -7.33 29.95 -32.07
CA MET A 728 -7.72 30.13 -30.66
C MET A 728 -9.23 30.25 -30.48
N ILE A 729 -9.91 31.01 -31.35
CA ILE A 729 -11.37 31.13 -31.32
C ILE A 729 -12.00 29.76 -31.55
N SER A 730 -11.51 29.01 -32.55
CA SER A 730 -11.98 27.66 -32.84
C SER A 730 -11.81 26.71 -31.65
N GLU A 731 -10.68 26.80 -30.94
CA GLU A 731 -10.41 26.00 -29.74
C GLU A 731 -11.30 26.40 -28.57
N ILE A 732 -11.50 27.70 -28.32
CA ILE A 732 -12.44 28.19 -27.29
C ILE A 732 -13.87 27.67 -27.55
N LEU A 733 -14.31 27.67 -28.81
CA LEU A 733 -15.65 27.22 -29.22
C LEU A 733 -15.81 25.70 -29.17
N ASN A 734 -14.72 24.93 -29.28
CA ASN A 734 -14.72 23.46 -29.27
C ASN A 734 -14.34 22.83 -27.92
N ALA A 735 -13.66 23.57 -27.04
CA ALA A 735 -13.14 23.06 -25.77
C ALA A 735 -14.27 22.84 -24.75
N SER A 736 -14.69 21.58 -24.60
CA SER A 736 -15.62 21.20 -23.52
C SER A 736 -14.97 21.24 -22.13
N LYS A 737 -13.63 21.12 -22.04
CA LYS A 737 -12.82 21.29 -20.83
C LYS A 737 -11.41 21.75 -21.21
N MET A 738 -10.98 22.90 -20.73
CA MET A 738 -9.59 23.40 -20.79
C MET A 738 -9.22 23.95 -19.41
N PRO A 739 -7.98 23.78 -18.90
CA PRO A 739 -7.60 24.32 -17.59
C PRO A 739 -7.83 25.83 -17.49
N ASP A 740 -8.24 26.32 -16.31
CA ASP A 740 -8.61 27.73 -16.13
C ASP A 740 -7.45 28.69 -16.44
N TRP A 741 -6.23 28.34 -16.03
CA TRP A 741 -5.02 29.13 -16.35
C TRP A 741 -4.77 29.24 -17.86
N MET A 742 -5.12 28.19 -18.61
CA MET A 742 -4.92 28.17 -20.05
C MET A 742 -5.99 29.02 -20.74
N GLN A 743 -7.22 29.08 -20.19
CA GLN A 743 -8.26 29.99 -20.66
C GLN A 743 -7.84 31.44 -20.43
N GLU A 744 -7.30 31.75 -19.25
CA GLU A 744 -6.70 33.05 -18.94
C GLU A 744 -5.55 33.39 -19.90
N PHE A 745 -4.66 32.44 -20.18
CA PHE A 745 -3.53 32.67 -21.08
C PHE A 745 -3.97 32.95 -22.53
N ILE A 746 -4.91 32.15 -23.07
CA ILE A 746 -5.42 32.39 -24.43
C ILE A 746 -6.13 33.75 -24.51
N GLU A 747 -6.93 34.08 -23.50
CA GLU A 747 -7.58 35.39 -23.37
C GLU A 747 -6.55 36.53 -23.44
N GLU A 748 -5.47 36.46 -22.65
CA GLU A 748 -4.41 37.47 -22.67
C GLU A 748 -3.67 37.55 -24.01
N VAL A 749 -3.49 36.42 -24.70
CA VAL A 749 -2.86 36.41 -26.03
C VAL A 749 -3.76 37.09 -27.05
N ILE A 750 -5.06 36.79 -27.10
CA ILE A 750 -6.01 37.41 -28.04
C ILE A 750 -6.02 38.94 -27.83
N PHE A 751 -6.21 39.38 -26.59
CA PHE A 751 -6.32 40.79 -26.25
C PHE A 751 -4.97 41.50 -26.05
N SER A 752 -3.86 40.85 -26.40
CA SER A 752 -2.57 41.52 -26.55
C SER A 752 -2.48 42.32 -27.85
N VAL A 753 -3.34 42.04 -28.82
CA VAL A 753 -3.45 42.76 -30.10
C VAL A 753 -4.25 44.05 -29.88
N SER A 754 -3.90 45.15 -30.54
CA SER A 754 -4.63 46.42 -30.40
C SER A 754 -6.05 46.33 -30.98
N TYR A 755 -6.94 47.20 -30.53
CA TYR A 755 -8.32 47.24 -31.02
C TYR A 755 -8.40 47.39 -32.55
N GLU A 756 -7.59 48.27 -33.15
CA GLU A 756 -7.60 48.50 -34.60
C GLU A 756 -7.13 47.28 -35.39
N ASP A 757 -6.07 46.62 -34.91
CA ASP A 757 -5.58 45.40 -35.52
C ASP A 757 -6.63 44.28 -35.42
N LEU A 758 -7.24 44.12 -34.24
CA LEU A 758 -8.26 43.11 -33.96
C LEU A 758 -9.54 43.36 -34.78
N ASP A 759 -10.05 44.59 -34.86
CA ASP A 759 -11.15 44.98 -35.78
C ASP A 759 -10.83 44.66 -37.24
N SER A 760 -9.57 44.87 -37.66
CA SER A 760 -9.15 44.55 -39.02
C SER A 760 -9.08 43.04 -39.29
N LEU A 761 -8.66 42.25 -38.31
CA LEU A 761 -8.53 40.79 -38.42
C LEU A 761 -9.90 40.11 -38.38
N LEU A 762 -10.79 40.55 -37.48
CA LEU A 762 -12.14 40.01 -37.32
C LEU A 762 -13.03 40.22 -38.56
N LYS A 763 -12.71 41.16 -39.47
CA LYS A 763 -13.40 41.28 -40.77
C LYS A 763 -13.24 40.07 -41.68
N LYS A 764 -12.18 39.29 -41.49
CA LYS A 764 -11.87 38.09 -42.28
C LYS A 764 -12.17 36.79 -41.54
N ILE A 765 -12.31 36.85 -40.21
CA ILE A 765 -12.59 35.68 -39.36
C ILE A 765 -14.10 35.53 -39.20
N THR A 766 -14.62 34.34 -39.50
CA THR A 766 -16.02 34.00 -39.22
C THR A 766 -16.11 33.39 -37.82
N ILE A 767 -16.84 34.04 -36.91
CA ILE A 767 -17.16 33.48 -35.59
C ILE A 767 -18.44 32.64 -35.77
N GLU A 768 -18.29 31.32 -35.82
CA GLU A 768 -19.43 30.41 -35.99
C GLU A 768 -20.21 30.24 -34.68
N SER A 769 -21.54 30.22 -34.78
CA SER A 769 -22.39 29.89 -33.64
C SER A 769 -22.35 28.38 -33.37
N THR A 770 -22.00 27.99 -32.15
CA THR A 770 -21.93 26.58 -31.73
C THR A 770 -23.11 26.20 -30.86
N ASN A 771 -23.68 25.01 -31.10
CA ASN A 771 -24.73 24.42 -30.27
C ASN A 771 -24.16 23.73 -29.01
N LYS A 772 -22.83 23.71 -28.83
CA LYS A 772 -22.17 23.08 -27.69
C LYS A 772 -22.08 24.06 -26.50
N ALA A 773 -22.10 23.52 -25.28
CA ALA A 773 -21.90 24.33 -24.08
C ALA A 773 -20.45 24.84 -24.01
N ILE A 774 -20.25 26.15 -24.15
CA ILE A 774 -18.95 26.83 -23.96
C ILE A 774 -18.82 27.27 -22.48
N SER A 775 -17.57 27.32 -21.97
CA SER A 775 -17.24 27.88 -20.66
C SER A 775 -17.67 29.35 -20.53
N GLN A 776 -17.90 29.81 -19.30
CA GLN A 776 -18.29 31.21 -19.05
C GLN A 776 -17.24 32.20 -19.59
N LYS A 777 -15.96 31.92 -19.36
CA LYS A 777 -14.85 32.72 -19.87
C LYS A 777 -14.76 32.68 -21.40
N GLY A 778 -14.97 31.53 -22.03
CA GLY A 778 -15.06 31.43 -23.48
C GLY A 778 -16.20 32.28 -24.06
N ARG A 779 -17.38 32.30 -23.41
CA ARG A 779 -18.50 33.18 -23.81
C ARG A 779 -18.14 34.66 -23.69
N GLN A 780 -17.45 35.06 -22.63
CA GLN A 780 -17.01 36.45 -22.45
C GLN A 780 -16.04 36.85 -23.58
N VAL A 781 -15.07 36.00 -23.91
CA VAL A 781 -14.10 36.25 -25.00
C VAL A 781 -14.83 36.40 -26.33
N VAL A 782 -15.69 35.44 -26.67
CA VAL A 782 -16.46 35.45 -27.92
C VAL A 782 -17.40 36.66 -27.98
N GLY A 783 -18.15 36.96 -26.91
CA GLY A 783 -19.06 38.09 -26.86
C GLY A 783 -18.36 39.45 -27.03
N LEU A 784 -17.15 39.62 -26.46
CA LEU A 784 -16.36 40.82 -26.70
C LEU A 784 -15.84 40.91 -28.14
N LEU A 785 -15.39 39.80 -28.73
CA LEU A 785 -14.96 39.76 -30.14
C LEU A 785 -16.13 40.04 -31.10
N GLU A 786 -17.31 39.48 -30.85
CA GLU A 786 -18.55 39.75 -31.61
C GLU A 786 -18.98 41.21 -31.48
N ALA A 787 -18.87 41.80 -30.29
CA ALA A 787 -19.14 43.22 -30.05
C ALA A 787 -18.19 44.13 -30.86
N ILE A 788 -16.90 43.80 -30.91
CA ILE A 788 -15.90 44.50 -31.75
C ILE A 788 -16.26 44.34 -33.24
N GLN A 789 -16.52 43.11 -33.69
CA GLN A 789 -16.84 42.82 -35.09
C GLN A 789 -18.13 43.51 -35.55
N SER A 790 -19.14 43.61 -34.68
CA SER A 790 -20.45 44.20 -34.99
C SER A 790 -20.56 45.70 -34.67
N LYS A 791 -19.51 46.30 -34.09
CA LYS A 791 -19.49 47.70 -33.62
C LYS A 791 -20.65 48.02 -32.69
N LYS A 792 -20.80 47.21 -31.64
CA LYS A 792 -21.82 47.33 -30.59
C LYS A 792 -21.21 47.11 -29.22
N LEU A 793 -21.96 47.44 -28.17
CA LEU A 793 -21.59 47.08 -26.81
C LEU A 793 -21.91 45.61 -26.49
N PRO A 794 -21.04 44.90 -25.73
CA PRO A 794 -21.37 43.57 -25.20
C PRO A 794 -22.64 43.59 -24.34
N SER A 795 -23.23 42.43 -24.09
CA SER A 795 -24.39 42.30 -23.18
C SER A 795 -24.01 42.63 -21.74
N ASP A 796 -25.00 43.01 -20.92
CA ASP A 796 -24.77 43.34 -19.51
C ASP A 796 -24.14 42.19 -18.73
N SER A 797 -24.56 40.95 -19.01
CA SER A 797 -23.99 39.74 -18.42
C SER A 797 -22.52 39.55 -18.79
N GLU A 798 -22.12 39.89 -20.01
CA GLU A 798 -20.73 39.79 -20.45
C GLU A 798 -19.89 40.89 -19.81
N ILE A 799 -20.39 42.13 -19.75
CA ILE A 799 -19.70 43.25 -19.11
C ILE A 799 -19.43 42.93 -17.63
N ILE A 800 -20.46 42.49 -16.89
CA ILE A 800 -20.29 42.08 -15.48
C ILE A 800 -19.25 40.97 -15.38
N GLY A 801 -19.39 39.92 -16.20
CA GLY A 801 -18.49 38.78 -16.16
C GLY A 801 -17.02 39.15 -16.44
N ILE A 802 -16.78 40.04 -17.41
CA ILE A 802 -15.44 40.53 -17.75
C ILE A 802 -14.86 41.38 -16.61
N LEU A 803 -15.67 42.25 -16.00
CA LEU A 803 -15.22 43.08 -14.87
C LEU A 803 -14.89 42.26 -13.62
N GLU A 804 -15.57 41.13 -13.42
CA GLU A 804 -15.36 40.25 -12.27
C GLU A 804 -14.19 39.28 -12.46
N THR A 805 -14.00 38.75 -13.68
CA THR A 805 -13.11 37.58 -13.93
C THR A 805 -12.15 37.74 -15.10
N GLY A 806 -12.24 38.85 -15.84
CA GLY A 806 -11.38 39.15 -16.97
C GLY A 806 -9.95 39.51 -16.55
N THR A 807 -9.01 39.19 -17.42
CA THR A 807 -7.61 39.59 -17.33
C THR A 807 -7.47 41.07 -17.60
N SER A 808 -6.35 41.66 -17.18
CA SER A 808 -6.08 43.09 -17.37
C SER A 808 -6.22 43.53 -18.84
N LYS A 809 -5.78 42.68 -19.78
CA LYS A 809 -5.84 42.95 -21.22
C LYS A 809 -7.27 42.91 -21.77
N MET A 810 -8.08 41.96 -21.32
CA MET A 810 -9.49 41.89 -21.70
C MET A 810 -10.29 43.07 -21.15
N ILE A 811 -10.04 43.47 -19.90
CA ILE A 811 -10.69 44.64 -19.29
C ILE A 811 -10.32 45.92 -20.06
N ASN A 812 -9.05 46.08 -20.43
CA ASN A 812 -8.61 47.21 -21.25
C ASN A 812 -9.29 47.20 -22.63
N MET A 813 -9.37 46.04 -23.28
CA MET A 813 -10.06 45.89 -24.56
C MET A 813 -11.57 46.20 -24.44
N LEU A 814 -12.21 45.79 -23.34
CA LEU A 814 -13.59 46.16 -23.04
C LEU A 814 -13.74 47.69 -22.93
N PHE A 815 -12.80 48.39 -22.30
CA PHE A 815 -12.84 49.85 -22.22
C PHE A 815 -12.68 50.51 -23.59
N GLU A 816 -11.79 50.01 -24.43
CA GLU A 816 -11.64 50.47 -25.80
C GLU A 816 -12.93 50.24 -26.61
N ALA A 817 -13.56 49.07 -26.46
CA ALA A 817 -14.85 48.78 -27.07
C ALA A 817 -15.98 49.69 -26.56
N ILE A 818 -16.03 49.98 -25.26
CA ILE A 818 -17.02 50.89 -24.68
C ILE A 818 -16.80 52.33 -25.17
N ASN A 819 -15.56 52.81 -25.19
CA ASN A 819 -15.21 54.14 -25.68
C ASN A 819 -15.66 54.34 -27.13
N ASN A 820 -15.35 53.35 -27.99
CA ASN A 820 -15.67 53.38 -29.41
C ASN A 820 -17.18 53.27 -29.70
N ASN A 821 -18.01 52.82 -28.73
CA ASN A 821 -19.46 52.65 -28.87
C ASN A 821 -20.26 53.41 -27.80
N SER A 822 -19.70 54.49 -27.26
CA SER A 822 -20.25 55.22 -26.09
C SER A 822 -21.63 55.83 -26.31
N GLU A 823 -22.02 56.10 -27.56
CA GLU A 823 -23.35 56.64 -27.91
C GLU A 823 -24.50 55.69 -27.48
N GLU A 824 -24.28 54.37 -27.54
CA GLU A 824 -25.26 53.33 -27.20
C GLU A 824 -25.61 53.35 -25.69
N LEU A 825 -24.67 53.74 -24.83
CA LEU A 825 -24.83 53.77 -23.37
C LEU A 825 -25.99 54.66 -22.91
N SER A 826 -26.28 55.74 -23.64
CA SER A 826 -27.37 56.68 -23.33
C SER A 826 -28.76 56.03 -23.31
N THR A 827 -28.88 54.81 -23.84
CA THR A 827 -30.12 54.03 -23.90
C THR A 827 -30.09 52.75 -23.07
N ARG A 828 -28.94 52.37 -22.51
CA ARG A 828 -28.74 51.13 -21.74
C ARG A 828 -28.56 51.43 -20.25
N PHE A 829 -29.66 51.75 -19.58
CA PHE A 829 -29.66 52.14 -18.16
C PHE A 829 -29.09 51.07 -17.23
N SER A 830 -29.32 49.79 -17.52
CA SER A 830 -28.75 48.67 -16.78
C SER A 830 -27.23 48.61 -16.92
N THR A 831 -26.68 48.81 -18.13
CA THR A 831 -25.23 48.91 -18.36
C THR A 831 -24.61 50.08 -17.60
N LEU A 832 -25.27 51.25 -17.63
CA LEU A 832 -24.80 52.42 -16.89
C LEU A 832 -24.82 52.18 -15.38
N LEU A 833 -25.86 51.51 -14.85
CA LEU A 833 -25.90 51.12 -13.44
C LEU A 833 -24.71 50.21 -13.09
N ILE A 834 -24.43 49.20 -13.93
CA ILE A 834 -23.26 48.32 -13.75
C ILE A 834 -21.96 49.15 -13.71
N MET A 835 -21.83 50.14 -14.60
CA MET A 835 -20.69 51.05 -14.62
C MET A 835 -20.61 51.93 -13.36
N PHE A 836 -21.72 52.39 -12.79
CA PHE A 836 -21.76 53.11 -11.51
C PHE A 836 -21.36 52.22 -10.33
N GLU A 837 -21.85 50.97 -10.30
CA GLU A 837 -21.61 50.00 -9.23
C GLU A 837 -20.18 49.43 -9.27
N SER A 838 -19.57 49.37 -10.45
CA SER A 838 -18.20 48.90 -10.66
C SER A 838 -17.18 49.66 -9.81
N ASN A 839 -16.16 48.97 -9.30
CA ASN A 839 -15.06 49.57 -8.53
C ASN A 839 -14.04 50.34 -9.40
N ILE A 840 -14.28 50.41 -10.71
CA ILE A 840 -13.37 51.04 -11.66
C ILE A 840 -13.75 52.51 -11.85
N ILE A 841 -12.90 53.39 -11.33
CA ILE A 841 -13.10 54.85 -11.32
C ILE A 841 -13.35 55.41 -12.73
N VAL A 842 -12.66 54.89 -13.75
CA VAL A 842 -12.80 55.36 -15.14
C VAL A 842 -14.21 55.10 -15.67
N LEU A 843 -14.79 53.92 -15.39
CA LEU A 843 -16.16 53.60 -15.77
C LEU A 843 -17.17 54.45 -14.99
N ASN A 844 -16.94 54.67 -13.70
CA ASN A 844 -17.82 55.51 -12.89
C ASN A 844 -17.88 56.94 -13.46
N LYS A 845 -16.73 57.54 -13.78
CA LYS A 845 -16.67 58.90 -14.36
C LYS A 845 -17.39 58.97 -15.71
N MET A 846 -17.16 57.99 -16.58
CA MET A 846 -17.85 57.94 -17.87
C MET A 846 -19.38 57.82 -17.69
N ALA A 847 -19.84 57.00 -16.74
CA ALA A 847 -21.26 56.90 -16.42
C ALA A 847 -21.83 58.20 -15.85
N GLU A 848 -21.08 58.91 -14.99
CA GLU A 848 -21.44 60.23 -14.46
C GLU A 848 -21.57 61.28 -15.57
N GLU A 849 -20.63 61.33 -16.50
CA GLU A 849 -20.64 62.23 -17.67
C GLU A 849 -21.86 61.98 -18.55
N ILE A 850 -22.12 60.71 -18.87
CA ILE A 850 -23.28 60.31 -19.68
C ILE A 850 -24.59 60.66 -18.95
N PHE A 851 -24.69 60.36 -17.64
CA PHE A 851 -25.85 60.70 -16.81
C PHE A 851 -26.12 62.21 -16.76
N GLY A 852 -25.06 63.02 -16.64
CA GLY A 852 -25.14 64.48 -16.67
C GLY A 852 -25.66 65.02 -18.00
N GLY A 853 -25.27 64.38 -19.11
CA GLY A 853 -25.68 64.73 -20.48
C GLY A 853 -27.07 64.22 -20.91
N MET A 854 -27.79 63.47 -20.07
CA MET A 854 -29.10 62.91 -20.44
C MET A 854 -30.23 63.95 -20.45
N THR A 855 -31.21 63.72 -21.33
CA THR A 855 -32.52 64.40 -21.28
C THR A 855 -33.21 64.17 -19.94
N GLU A 856 -34.01 65.14 -19.46
CA GLU A 856 -34.67 65.10 -18.16
C GLU A 856 -35.47 63.81 -17.89
N GLU A 857 -36.23 63.33 -18.88
CA GLU A 857 -37.04 62.11 -18.74
C GLU A 857 -36.17 60.86 -18.50
N LYS A 858 -35.13 60.67 -19.32
CA LYS A 858 -34.18 59.55 -19.19
C LYS A 858 -33.38 59.65 -17.90
N ARG A 859 -32.96 60.86 -17.53
CA ARG A 859 -32.20 61.14 -16.30
C ARG A 859 -33.04 60.80 -15.07
N ARG A 860 -34.32 61.21 -15.01
CA ARG A 860 -35.23 60.88 -13.90
C ARG A 860 -35.40 59.37 -13.75
N LYS A 861 -35.55 58.63 -14.85
CA LYS A 861 -35.64 57.16 -14.84
C LYS A 861 -34.38 56.51 -14.28
N LEU A 862 -33.20 56.86 -14.79
CA LEU A 862 -31.93 56.31 -14.31
C LEU A 862 -31.61 56.74 -12.87
N HIS A 863 -31.97 57.96 -12.47
CA HIS A 863 -31.75 58.45 -11.10
C HIS A 863 -32.51 57.64 -10.06
N GLY A 864 -33.75 57.24 -10.36
CA GLY A 864 -34.50 56.30 -9.52
C GLY A 864 -33.75 54.98 -9.35
N ILE A 865 -33.22 54.41 -10.44
CA ILE A 865 -32.44 53.17 -10.42
C ILE A 865 -31.15 53.33 -9.57
N ILE A 866 -30.46 54.47 -9.68
CA ILE A 866 -29.24 54.77 -8.91
C ILE A 866 -29.53 54.86 -7.41
N ILE A 867 -30.66 55.46 -7.01
CA ILE A 867 -31.06 55.58 -5.60
C ILE A 867 -31.37 54.21 -4.99
N ASP A 868 -31.96 53.30 -5.78
CA ASP A 868 -32.27 51.92 -5.38
C ASP A 868 -31.06 50.98 -5.34
N SER A 869 -29.90 51.44 -5.84
CA SER A 869 -28.70 50.63 -5.81
C SER A 869 -28.36 50.26 -4.36
N PRO A 870 -28.05 48.99 -4.05
CA PRO A 870 -27.59 48.59 -2.72
C PRO A 870 -26.16 49.07 -2.42
N VAL A 871 -25.45 49.66 -3.39
CA VAL A 871 -24.04 50.02 -3.28
C VAL A 871 -23.88 51.46 -2.76
N ASN A 872 -23.18 51.64 -1.63
CA ASN A 872 -23.06 52.92 -0.92
C ASN A 872 -22.64 54.10 -1.80
N LYS A 873 -21.57 53.97 -2.58
CA LYS A 873 -21.11 55.05 -3.46
C LYS A 873 -22.17 55.46 -4.50
N VAL A 874 -23.00 54.53 -4.96
CA VAL A 874 -23.99 54.74 -6.01
C VAL A 874 -25.23 55.42 -5.45
N TYR A 875 -25.83 54.90 -4.37
CA TYR A 875 -26.96 55.58 -3.75
C TYR A 875 -26.54 56.92 -3.15
N SER A 876 -25.30 57.07 -2.66
CA SER A 876 -24.79 58.36 -2.15
C SER A 876 -24.62 59.38 -3.28
N PHE A 877 -24.15 58.94 -4.46
CA PHE A 877 -24.18 59.76 -5.67
C PHE A 877 -25.62 60.17 -6.01
N GLY A 878 -26.56 59.22 -5.96
CA GLY A 878 -27.99 59.45 -6.15
C GLY A 878 -28.56 60.50 -5.20
N ILE A 879 -28.30 60.37 -3.88
CA ILE A 879 -28.72 61.33 -2.85
C ILE A 879 -28.14 62.71 -3.13
N ARG A 880 -26.84 62.81 -3.42
CA ARG A 880 -26.22 64.10 -3.75
C ARG A 880 -26.89 64.76 -4.95
N LYS A 881 -27.24 63.97 -5.98
CA LYS A 881 -27.95 64.46 -7.16
C LYS A 881 -29.43 64.78 -6.88
N LEU A 882 -30.05 64.25 -5.82
CA LEU A 882 -31.41 64.63 -5.43
C LEU A 882 -31.48 66.10 -5.01
N ASP A 883 -30.54 66.54 -4.17
CA ASP A 883 -30.46 67.94 -3.74
C ASP A 883 -30.20 68.87 -4.93
N GLU A 884 -29.33 68.44 -5.87
CA GLU A 884 -29.01 69.22 -7.06
C GLU A 884 -30.21 69.38 -8.02
N PHE A 885 -30.99 68.32 -8.25
CA PHE A 885 -32.05 68.32 -9.26
C PHE A 885 -33.44 68.65 -8.72
N TYR A 886 -33.76 68.28 -7.48
CA TYR A 886 -35.12 68.37 -6.93
C TYR A 886 -35.22 69.26 -5.68
N LYS A 887 -34.09 69.63 -5.05
CA LYS A 887 -34.03 70.48 -3.85
C LYS A 887 -34.92 69.96 -2.70
N ASP A 888 -35.99 70.69 -2.35
CA ASP A 888 -36.91 70.31 -1.27
C ASP A 888 -38.13 69.50 -1.75
N LEU A 889 -38.43 69.56 -3.05
CA LEU A 889 -39.57 68.89 -3.67
C LEU A 889 -39.15 67.55 -4.29
N ILE A 890 -38.82 66.57 -3.45
CA ILE A 890 -38.46 65.22 -3.89
C ILE A 890 -39.70 64.55 -4.52
N PRO A 891 -39.60 63.96 -5.73
CA PRO A 891 -40.70 63.25 -6.36
C PRO A 891 -41.29 62.17 -5.45
N LYS A 892 -42.62 62.06 -5.43
CA LYS A 892 -43.36 61.15 -4.55
C LYS A 892 -42.88 59.70 -4.69
N GLU A 893 -42.55 59.30 -5.92
CA GLU A 893 -42.04 57.96 -6.21
C GLU A 893 -40.71 57.70 -5.47
N PHE A 894 -39.80 58.68 -5.45
CA PHE A 894 -38.52 58.57 -4.75
C PHE A 894 -38.69 58.58 -3.23
N ILE A 895 -39.64 59.36 -2.68
CA ILE A 895 -39.91 59.36 -1.23
C ILE A 895 -40.33 57.97 -0.76
N ILE A 896 -41.28 57.34 -1.46
CA ILE A 896 -41.76 55.99 -1.15
C ILE A 896 -40.62 54.99 -1.28
N GLN A 897 -39.92 55.03 -2.41
CA GLN A 897 -38.78 54.17 -2.71
C GLN A 897 -37.68 54.25 -1.62
N MET A 898 -37.30 55.45 -1.20
CA MET A 898 -36.25 55.66 -0.18
C MET A 898 -36.67 55.23 1.23
N LEU A 899 -37.95 55.35 1.59
CA LEU A 899 -38.47 54.87 2.88
C LEU A 899 -38.44 53.33 2.97
N GLU A 900 -38.66 52.66 1.84
CA GLU A 900 -38.65 51.20 1.72
C GLU A 900 -37.26 50.62 1.44
N HIS A 901 -36.27 51.46 1.16
CA HIS A 901 -34.90 51.07 0.82
C HIS A 901 -34.26 50.16 1.89
N THR A 902 -33.19 49.44 1.58
CA THR A 902 -32.54 48.56 2.57
C THR A 902 -31.50 49.29 3.43
N SER A 903 -30.81 50.29 2.88
CA SER A 903 -29.80 51.10 3.58
C SER A 903 -30.40 52.05 4.63
N SER A 904 -29.81 52.06 5.83
CA SER A 904 -30.14 53.01 6.90
C SER A 904 -29.80 54.45 6.53
N ASP A 905 -28.79 54.69 5.68
CA ASP A 905 -28.35 56.02 5.30
C ASP A 905 -29.38 56.70 4.40
N VAL A 906 -29.90 55.94 3.43
CA VAL A 906 -30.98 56.40 2.53
C VAL A 906 -32.24 56.71 3.34
N LYS A 907 -32.60 55.83 4.29
CA LYS A 907 -33.73 56.07 5.20
C LYS A 907 -33.52 57.25 6.12
N ALA A 908 -32.33 57.39 6.69
CA ALA A 908 -31.99 58.51 7.56
C ALA A 908 -32.04 59.82 6.77
N TYR A 909 -31.51 59.86 5.55
CA TYR A 909 -31.59 61.04 4.69
C TYR A 909 -33.05 61.44 4.44
N ILE A 910 -33.90 60.54 3.95
CA ILE A 910 -35.30 60.88 3.67
C ILE A 910 -36.09 61.18 4.95
N SER A 911 -35.82 60.46 6.05
CA SER A 911 -36.46 60.69 7.34
C SER A 911 -36.03 62.02 7.96
N ASN A 912 -34.77 62.41 7.83
CA ASN A 912 -34.27 63.70 8.31
C ASN A 912 -34.84 64.84 7.47
N LYS A 913 -34.81 64.73 6.14
CA LYS A 913 -35.42 65.71 5.23
C LYS A 913 -36.91 65.88 5.53
N THR A 914 -37.61 64.77 5.75
CA THR A 914 -39.02 64.76 6.16
C THR A 914 -39.22 65.39 7.54
N ASN A 915 -38.46 64.99 8.55
CA ASN A 915 -38.58 65.53 9.91
C ASN A 915 -38.22 67.02 9.98
N GLU A 916 -37.28 67.49 9.17
CA GLU A 916 -36.90 68.89 9.04
C GLU A 916 -38.06 69.70 8.45
N ILE A 917 -38.64 69.24 7.33
CA ILE A 917 -39.80 69.89 6.69
C ILE A 917 -41.00 69.89 7.64
N LEU A 918 -41.28 68.78 8.34
CA LEU A 918 -42.39 68.68 9.29
C LEU A 918 -42.16 69.50 10.57
N GLY A 919 -40.96 69.44 11.16
CA GLY A 919 -40.61 70.15 12.39
C GLY A 919 -40.59 71.68 12.21
N ASN A 920 -40.19 72.15 11.04
CA ASN A 920 -40.20 73.57 10.67
C ASN A 920 -41.50 74.02 10.01
N LEU A 921 -42.54 73.17 9.99
CA LEU A 921 -43.87 73.51 9.48
C LEU A 921 -43.83 73.99 8.01
N GLY A 922 -43.03 73.33 7.17
CA GLY A 922 -42.83 73.65 5.75
C GLY A 922 -41.84 74.79 5.50
N ASN A 923 -41.15 75.27 6.54
CA ASN A 923 -40.27 76.44 6.48
C ASN A 923 -40.95 77.69 5.86
N GLY A 924 -42.27 77.83 6.07
CA GLY A 924 -43.09 78.88 5.48
C GLY A 924 -43.85 78.49 4.20
N ASP A 925 -43.47 77.39 3.52
CA ASP A 925 -44.17 76.84 2.37
C ASP A 925 -45.25 75.85 2.83
N LYS A 926 -46.50 76.31 2.78
CA LYS A 926 -47.68 75.53 3.19
C LYS A 926 -47.89 74.32 2.29
N GLU A 927 -47.64 74.45 0.99
CA GLU A 927 -47.90 73.39 0.02
C GLU A 927 -46.82 72.31 0.11
N LEU A 928 -45.57 72.69 0.39
CA LEU A 928 -44.50 71.73 0.68
C LEU A 928 -44.80 70.91 1.95
N PHE A 929 -45.25 71.55 3.02
CA PHE A 929 -45.67 70.84 4.23
C PHE A 929 -46.82 69.87 3.94
N MET A 930 -47.87 70.35 3.27
CA MET A 930 -49.03 69.53 2.92
C MET A 930 -48.66 68.39 1.97
N TYR A 931 -47.71 68.58 1.06
CA TYR A 931 -47.19 67.54 0.16
C TYR A 931 -46.55 66.38 0.93
N TYR A 932 -45.66 66.66 1.89
CA TYR A 932 -45.05 65.61 2.71
C TYR A 932 -46.06 64.97 3.67
N VAL A 933 -46.96 65.75 4.28
CA VAL A 933 -48.01 65.22 5.16
C VAL A 933 -48.91 64.23 4.39
N LYS A 934 -49.44 64.65 3.24
CA LYS A 934 -50.27 63.78 2.40
C LYS A 934 -49.50 62.56 1.89
N THR A 935 -48.22 62.70 1.57
CA THR A 935 -47.40 61.57 1.08
C THR A 935 -47.18 60.52 2.18
N LEU A 936 -47.02 60.94 3.43
CA LEU A 936 -46.61 60.05 4.54
C LEU A 936 -47.78 59.51 5.37
N ILE A 937 -48.82 60.31 5.56
CA ILE A 937 -49.93 59.98 6.48
C ILE A 937 -50.69 58.72 6.02
N PHE A 938 -50.81 58.55 4.69
CA PHE A 938 -51.50 57.42 4.06
C PHE A 938 -50.61 56.17 3.86
N LEU A 939 -49.37 56.15 4.35
CA LEU A 939 -48.51 54.95 4.25
C LEU A 939 -48.94 53.85 5.25
N PRO A 940 -48.79 52.55 4.91
CA PRO A 940 -49.13 51.43 5.81
C PRO A 940 -48.28 51.39 7.09
N ASN A 941 -48.83 50.82 8.17
CA ASN A 941 -48.31 50.97 9.55
C ASN A 941 -46.94 50.32 9.88
N LYS A 942 -46.23 49.76 8.89
CA LYS A 942 -44.90 49.13 9.07
C LYS A 942 -43.76 50.15 9.29
N VAL A 943 -44.04 51.45 9.30
CA VAL A 943 -43.09 52.56 9.53
C VAL A 943 -43.40 53.35 10.82
N SER A 944 -44.06 52.70 11.79
CA SER A 944 -44.89 53.30 12.87
C SER A 944 -44.28 54.37 13.80
N LYS A 945 -42.96 54.54 13.87
CA LYS A 945 -42.32 55.60 14.70
C LYS A 945 -42.33 56.99 14.04
N SER A 946 -42.41 57.09 12.71
CA SER A 946 -42.37 58.39 12.01
C SER A 946 -43.73 59.12 12.01
N LYS A 947 -44.83 58.38 12.17
CA LYS A 947 -46.19 58.97 12.21
C LYS A 947 -46.48 59.77 13.49
N ASP A 948 -45.80 59.47 14.60
CA ASP A 948 -45.96 60.23 15.85
C ASP A 948 -45.57 61.70 15.67
N ASN A 949 -44.41 61.94 15.03
CA ASN A 949 -43.95 63.29 14.70
C ASN A 949 -44.94 64.02 13.78
N LEU A 950 -45.58 63.30 12.85
CA LEU A 950 -46.55 63.86 11.93
C LEU A 950 -47.85 64.28 12.65
N TYR A 951 -48.42 63.41 13.48
CA TYR A 951 -49.60 63.74 14.29
C TYR A 951 -49.32 64.79 15.38
N GLU A 952 -48.08 64.98 15.81
CA GLU A 952 -47.67 66.10 16.67
C GLU A 952 -47.44 67.41 15.91
N ALA A 953 -46.95 67.34 14.67
CA ALA A 953 -46.67 68.51 13.84
C ALA A 953 -47.95 69.13 13.27
N ILE A 954 -48.96 68.32 12.90
CA ILE A 954 -50.21 68.79 12.29
C ILE A 954 -50.93 69.83 13.17
N PRO A 955 -51.15 69.61 14.49
CA PRO A 955 -51.76 70.62 15.37
C PRO A 955 -50.97 71.93 15.42
N LYS A 956 -49.64 71.84 15.52
CA LYS A 956 -48.75 73.02 15.54
C LYS A 956 -48.79 73.80 14.21
N PHE A 957 -48.90 73.08 13.08
CA PHE A 957 -49.01 73.67 11.75
C PHE A 957 -50.30 74.48 11.59
N VAL A 958 -51.45 73.90 11.94
CA VAL A 958 -52.75 74.55 11.74
C VAL A 958 -53.00 75.71 12.71
N LEU A 959 -52.41 75.68 13.91
CA LEU A 959 -52.44 76.82 14.83
C LEU A 959 -51.66 78.02 14.29
N LYS A 960 -50.56 77.77 13.56
CA LYS A 960 -49.77 78.81 12.89
C LYS A 960 -50.42 79.25 11.56
N TYR A 961 -51.06 78.33 10.84
CA TYR A 961 -51.67 78.55 9.53
C TYR A 961 -53.15 78.13 9.55
N LYS A 962 -54.00 79.03 10.08
CA LYS A 962 -55.43 78.77 10.31
C LYS A 962 -56.22 78.44 9.04
N ASP A 963 -55.76 78.88 7.87
CA ASP A 963 -56.39 78.59 6.58
C ASP A 963 -56.28 77.12 6.15
N LYS A 964 -55.44 76.31 6.82
CA LYS A 964 -55.29 74.88 6.58
C LYS A 964 -56.01 73.99 7.61
N ILE A 965 -56.81 74.59 8.51
CA ILE A 965 -57.55 73.83 9.54
C ILE A 965 -58.50 72.83 8.89
N GLU A 966 -59.36 73.26 7.98
CA GLU A 966 -60.39 72.41 7.34
C GLU A 966 -59.76 71.23 6.59
N GLU A 967 -58.73 71.49 5.78
CA GLU A 967 -57.99 70.46 5.02
C GLU A 967 -57.31 69.42 5.92
N CYS A 968 -56.78 69.84 7.09
CA CYS A 968 -56.20 68.93 8.07
C CYS A 968 -57.25 68.18 8.90
N GLU A 969 -58.36 68.83 9.27
CA GLU A 969 -59.45 68.16 10.00
C GLU A 969 -60.08 67.06 9.16
N ASP A 970 -60.36 67.31 7.88
CA ASP A 970 -60.91 66.31 6.96
C ASP A 970 -59.99 65.10 6.82
N MET A 971 -58.69 65.35 6.63
CA MET A 971 -57.68 64.32 6.54
C MET A 971 -57.54 63.50 7.84
N LEU A 972 -57.64 64.13 9.01
CA LEU A 972 -57.59 63.44 10.30
C LEU A 972 -58.89 62.67 10.58
N LEU A 973 -60.04 63.18 10.16
CA LEU A 973 -61.35 62.51 10.27
C LEU A 973 -61.41 61.26 9.39
N ASP A 974 -60.91 61.35 8.15
CA ASP A 974 -60.82 60.23 7.22
C ASP A 974 -60.02 59.06 7.84
N ILE A 975 -58.89 59.36 8.48
CA ILE A 975 -58.07 58.36 9.17
C ILE A 975 -58.68 57.92 10.50
N GLY A 976 -59.34 58.84 11.20
CA GLY A 976 -60.08 58.57 12.44
C GLY A 976 -61.18 57.52 12.25
N GLY A 977 -61.76 57.43 11.05
CA GLY A 977 -62.72 56.42 10.65
C GLY A 977 -62.10 55.08 10.19
N SER A 978 -60.78 54.96 10.15
CA SER A 978 -60.11 53.76 9.65
C SER A 978 -60.15 52.59 10.64
N ASN A 979 -60.13 51.35 10.12
CA ASN A 979 -60.08 50.12 10.93
C ASN A 979 -58.71 49.86 11.59
N ILE A 980 -57.73 50.74 11.42
CA ILE A 980 -56.40 50.63 12.04
C ILE A 980 -56.43 51.39 13.38
N ILE A 981 -56.71 50.67 14.47
CA ILE A 981 -57.00 51.24 15.80
C ILE A 981 -55.95 52.28 16.22
N ILE A 982 -54.66 52.00 16.06
CA ILE A 982 -53.57 52.90 16.47
C ILE A 982 -53.56 54.21 15.67
N ASP A 983 -53.78 54.16 14.35
CA ASP A 983 -53.78 55.36 13.50
C ASP A 983 -55.08 56.16 13.70
N SER A 984 -56.21 55.48 13.91
CA SER A 984 -57.49 56.12 14.28
C SER A 984 -57.36 56.86 15.61
N GLU A 985 -56.84 56.22 16.66
CA GLU A 985 -56.65 56.85 17.99
C GLU A 985 -55.72 58.07 17.91
N ARG A 986 -54.59 57.96 17.19
CA ARG A 986 -53.63 59.07 17.00
C ARG A 986 -54.24 60.22 16.23
N ALA A 987 -54.95 59.95 15.12
CA ALA A 987 -55.60 60.97 14.31
C ALA A 987 -56.71 61.70 15.08
N LEU A 988 -57.55 60.97 15.81
CA LEU A 988 -58.60 61.54 16.66
C LEU A 988 -58.00 62.33 17.85
N THR A 989 -56.85 61.90 18.39
CA THR A 989 -56.14 62.64 19.44
C THR A 989 -55.56 63.95 18.91
N ALA A 990 -54.94 63.94 17.72
CA ALA A 990 -54.44 65.15 17.08
C ALA A 990 -55.59 66.11 16.73
N LEU A 991 -56.71 65.59 16.20
CA LEU A 991 -57.93 66.35 15.92
C LEU A 991 -58.51 66.98 17.21
N ALA A 992 -58.57 66.21 18.30
CA ALA A 992 -59.02 66.72 19.60
C ALA A 992 -58.09 67.81 20.16
N LYS A 993 -56.77 67.71 19.96
CA LYS A 993 -55.82 68.78 20.33
C LYS A 993 -56.07 70.05 19.53
N ILE A 994 -56.26 69.95 18.21
CA ILE A 994 -56.61 71.10 17.35
C ILE A 994 -57.88 71.77 17.87
N ARG A 995 -58.95 70.99 18.07
CA ARG A 995 -60.24 71.53 18.54
C ARG A 995 -60.16 72.09 19.97
N LYS A 996 -59.39 71.48 20.87
CA LYS A 996 -59.26 71.94 22.26
C LYS A 996 -58.40 73.20 22.39
N GLU A 997 -57.29 73.30 21.68
CA GLU A 997 -56.43 74.50 21.71
C GLU A 997 -57.07 75.67 20.95
N VAL A 998 -57.85 75.42 19.89
CA VAL A 998 -58.73 76.42 19.28
C VAL A 998 -59.74 76.95 20.31
N VAL A 999 -60.34 76.08 21.13
CA VAL A 999 -61.29 76.46 22.20
C VAL A 999 -60.64 77.18 23.39
N GLN A 1000 -59.34 76.98 23.68
CA GLN A 1000 -58.63 77.68 24.78
C GLN A 1000 -57.97 79.01 24.38
N VAL A 1001 -57.72 79.26 23.10
CA VAL A 1001 -57.21 80.54 22.59
C VAL A 1001 -58.36 81.49 22.23
N GLU A 1002 -59.58 80.97 22.08
CA GLU A 1002 -60.83 81.74 21.94
C GLU A 1002 -61.58 81.95 23.26
N GLY A 1003 -60.97 81.55 24.39
CA GLY A 1003 -61.46 81.78 25.76
C GLY A 1003 -60.88 83.03 26.40
#